data_AF-W6QDW2-F1
#
_entry.id   AF-W6QDW2-F1
#
_cell.length_a   1.000
_cell.length_b   1.000
_cell.length_c   1.000
_cell.angle_alpha   90.00
_cell.angle_beta   90.00
_cell.angle_gamma   90.00
#
_symmetry.space_group_name_H-M   'P 1'
#
loop_
_entity.id
_entity.type
_entity.pdbx_description
1 polymer ?
#
loop_
_entity_poly.entity_id
_entity_poly.type
_entity_poly.pdbx_seq_one_letter_code
_entity_poly.pdbx_strand_id
1 'polypeptide(L)'
;MAMQDAYLMPTSQAGGRRTSADYRPSIKKAQGHVPACLVNASVTYCSNDRIYAFGGFDQFTDEVYNHVLRLDLETLRWELVDNYGDIPGVRMGHTATLYQGDKLIVFGGENEHREYLSDVVILDLNTFTWALPEIRGSIPRGRARHAAVIHEDKLFIVGGVTGVGGVTGEKNVILDDLTYLDLQTWTWSRTWSFTARFDHTAWVWGTRLWIFGGLGPNMERTTDIWWLDLKGSPSLAGNTTPQDSISSPHQMSPRSGIYAANSGSVQVRNLGRRKPVAPGAISCLRFDSGPHVPSLFSGTHFHSFASGVLLDLITPSETVRSHDCNLSALDLNSLRWQRLADGQEIFRPGYRWHYCTVNDTGTKAWLLGCSLDIANVPGGSDENHMSEVLTIDLEKYGLLGNGLSSEPPEQGAPWPSDPMGSSQVSGLGTDLAAVFDEPPESGSGTDFVITAIRDDHDGSISEDMGDTPSVSPTQTQPTFVAQNRWTSEPIHVHLIILQVRWPHFKRLYSAQMAEYHTKRMHIPEPYSVVRAFLYYLYTDSISGHPDYCLSAIDVAGMLVMANLYDMPKLRLLCVNRLSQELDVDNAAIIWERAGRTNEHWLMRRAAQFCMTYWGRVVRTDGFKSLSHQSLIQLCEVVDTEGRVFAGPELEMVTFGADCLSDRDKTSRMRLGSTADEMSEADADDEGMEIS
;
A
#
# COMPACT_ATOMS: atom_id res chain seq x y z
N MET A 1 -7.37 -60.02 -14.77
CA MET A 1 -8.08 -59.33 -15.88
C MET A 1 -8.42 -57.92 -15.42
N ALA A 2 -7.45 -57.02 -15.47
CA ALA A 2 -7.64 -55.59 -15.24
C ALA A 2 -6.42 -54.87 -15.82
N MET A 3 -6.60 -54.19 -16.95
CA MET A 3 -5.65 -53.25 -17.51
C MET A 3 -6.39 -52.21 -18.33
N GLN A 4 -5.78 -51.02 -18.35
CA GLN A 4 -5.96 -49.92 -19.31
C GLN A 4 -7.15 -48.99 -19.07
N ASP A 5 -6.87 -47.82 -18.49
CA ASP A 5 -6.67 -46.60 -19.29
C ASP A 5 -6.30 -45.41 -18.39
N ALA A 6 -5.00 -45.25 -18.13
CA ALA A 6 -4.45 -43.99 -17.65
C ALA A 6 -3.89 -43.24 -18.88
N TYR A 7 -4.64 -42.25 -19.37
CA TYR A 7 -4.17 -41.35 -20.42
C TYR A 7 -3.09 -40.43 -19.86
N LEU A 8 -1.83 -40.74 -20.16
CA LEU A 8 -0.72 -39.78 -20.08
C LEU A 8 -0.83 -38.84 -21.27
N MET A 9 -1.12 -37.56 -21.02
CA MET A 9 -1.01 -36.50 -22.03
C MET A 9 0.47 -36.41 -22.48
N PRO A 10 0.75 -36.40 -23.79
CA PRO A 10 2.10 -36.20 -24.29
C PRO A 10 2.56 -34.77 -23.97
N THR A 11 3.81 -34.63 -23.56
CA THR A 11 4.48 -33.34 -23.39
C THR A 11 4.47 -32.58 -24.71
N SER A 12 3.62 -31.55 -24.82
CA SER A 12 3.60 -30.68 -25.98
C SER A 12 4.87 -29.85 -26.02
N GLN A 13 5.53 -29.86 -27.19
CA GLN A 13 6.79 -29.19 -27.47
C GLN A 13 6.73 -27.69 -27.17
N ALA A 14 7.79 -27.19 -26.54
CA ALA A 14 8.09 -25.78 -26.38
C ALA A 14 8.12 -25.09 -27.76
N GLY A 15 7.07 -24.33 -28.06
CA GLY A 15 6.87 -23.69 -29.36
C GLY A 15 6.13 -22.36 -29.20
N GLY A 16 6.90 -21.35 -28.80
CA GLY A 16 6.60 -19.91 -28.78
C GLY A 16 5.19 -19.41 -29.12
N ARG A 17 4.54 -18.83 -28.11
CA ARG A 17 3.87 -17.53 -28.29
C ARG A 17 4.15 -16.66 -27.07
N ARG A 18 5.10 -15.73 -27.23
CA ARG A 18 5.33 -14.62 -26.31
C ARG A 18 4.03 -13.81 -26.20
N THR A 19 3.31 -13.93 -25.10
CA THR A 19 2.38 -12.89 -24.66
C THR A 19 3.22 -11.79 -24.02
N SER A 20 3.38 -10.66 -24.73
CA SER A 20 3.93 -9.43 -24.16
C SER A 20 2.94 -8.28 -24.40
N ALA A 21 2.81 -7.28 -23.53
CA ALA A 21 3.60 -7.02 -22.33
C ALA A 21 2.68 -6.97 -21.11
N ASP A 22 2.86 -7.94 -20.20
CA ASP A 22 2.53 -7.70 -18.80
C ASP A 22 3.30 -6.47 -18.35
N TYR A 23 2.63 -5.58 -17.61
CA TYR A 23 3.31 -4.43 -17.03
C TYR A 23 4.47 -4.94 -16.16
N ARG A 24 5.69 -4.60 -16.58
CA ARG A 24 6.91 -4.87 -15.84
C ARG A 24 7.59 -3.53 -15.56
N PRO A 25 7.88 -3.23 -14.29
CA PRO A 25 8.64 -2.04 -13.92
C PRO A 25 9.88 -1.85 -14.79
N SER A 26 10.08 -0.62 -15.26
CA SER A 26 11.19 -0.29 -16.15
C SER A 26 12.40 0.16 -15.35
N ILE A 27 13.54 -0.49 -15.61
CA ILE A 27 14.86 -0.03 -15.15
C ILE A 27 15.44 0.84 -16.25
N LYS A 28 15.90 2.04 -15.89
CA LYS A 28 16.55 2.96 -16.81
C LYS A 28 17.84 3.46 -16.16
N LYS A 29 18.86 3.64 -17.00
CA LYS A 29 20.16 4.14 -16.58
C LYS A 29 20.15 5.67 -16.55
N ALA A 30 20.45 6.23 -15.39
CA ALA A 30 20.67 7.65 -15.21
C ALA A 30 22.04 8.08 -15.76
N GLN A 31 22.13 9.34 -16.19
CA GLN A 31 23.31 9.93 -16.81
C GLN A 31 23.74 11.20 -16.06
N GLY A 32 24.87 11.80 -16.46
CA GLY A 32 25.37 13.04 -15.87
C GLY A 32 26.31 12.79 -14.69
N HIS A 33 26.23 13.64 -13.66
CA HIS A 33 27.02 13.54 -12.44
C HIS A 33 26.45 12.47 -11.50
N VAL A 34 26.49 11.22 -11.94
CA VAL A 34 25.96 10.09 -11.16
C VAL A 34 26.74 9.97 -9.85
N PRO A 35 26.08 10.02 -8.69
CA PRO A 35 26.76 9.95 -7.41
C PRO A 35 27.10 8.51 -7.00
N ALA A 36 28.07 8.38 -6.09
CA ALA A 36 28.32 7.14 -5.38
C ALA A 36 27.09 6.72 -4.54
N CYS A 37 26.94 5.41 -4.30
CA CYS A 37 25.93 4.85 -3.41
C CYS A 37 26.36 5.07 -1.95
N LEU A 38 26.21 6.30 -1.47
CA LEU A 38 26.49 6.66 -0.09
C LEU A 38 25.55 5.91 0.85
N VAL A 39 25.95 5.74 2.10
CA VAL A 39 25.14 5.18 3.18
C VAL A 39 24.52 6.33 3.98
N ASN A 40 23.25 6.17 4.36
CA ASN A 40 22.52 7.13 5.19
C ASN A 40 22.53 8.57 4.63
N ALA A 41 22.57 8.75 3.32
CA ALA A 41 22.18 10.01 2.70
C ALA A 41 20.66 10.20 2.80
N SER A 42 20.19 11.44 2.74
CA SER A 42 18.76 11.69 2.54
C SER A 42 18.45 11.68 1.05
N VAL A 43 17.34 11.06 0.67
CA VAL A 43 16.80 11.06 -0.71
C VAL A 43 15.33 11.41 -0.62
N THR A 44 14.95 12.55 -1.22
CA THR A 44 13.60 13.11 -1.08
C THR A 44 13.04 13.44 -2.46
N TYR A 45 11.88 12.86 -2.80
CA TYR A 45 11.09 13.33 -3.93
C TYR A 45 10.56 14.74 -3.64
N CYS A 46 10.76 15.64 -4.59
CA CYS A 46 10.30 17.01 -4.57
C CYS A 46 9.38 17.26 -5.76
N SER A 47 8.67 18.39 -5.71
CA SER A 47 7.79 18.83 -6.79
C SER A 47 8.52 18.91 -8.15
N ASN A 48 7.76 18.85 -9.24
CA ASN A 48 8.25 18.88 -10.62
C ASN A 48 9.14 17.68 -11.00
N ASP A 49 8.78 16.47 -10.56
CA ASP A 49 9.43 15.22 -10.95
C ASP A 49 10.95 15.24 -10.74
N ARG A 50 11.36 15.72 -9.56
CA ARG A 50 12.76 15.82 -9.16
C ARG A 50 13.01 15.10 -7.86
N ILE A 51 14.13 14.40 -7.79
CA ILE A 51 14.62 13.80 -6.54
C ILE A 51 15.89 14.54 -6.13
N TYR A 52 15.97 14.91 -4.86
CA TYR A 52 17.18 15.49 -4.27
C TYR A 52 17.83 14.49 -3.33
N ALA A 53 19.15 14.34 -3.46
CA ALA A 53 19.99 13.60 -2.55
C ALA A 53 20.94 14.56 -1.84
N PHE A 54 21.08 14.40 -0.52
CA PHE A 54 21.94 15.26 0.29
C PHE A 54 22.72 14.46 1.35
N GLY A 55 24.00 14.81 1.47
CA GLY A 55 24.95 14.23 2.43
C GLY A 55 25.18 12.72 2.25
N GLY A 56 25.50 12.05 3.35
CA GLY A 56 25.77 10.61 3.38
C GLY A 56 27.25 10.29 3.58
N PHE A 57 27.52 9.00 3.79
CA PHE A 57 28.84 8.46 4.13
C PHE A 57 29.27 7.40 3.11
N ASP A 58 30.48 7.49 2.60
CA ASP A 58 31.04 6.47 1.71
C ASP A 58 31.72 5.38 2.54
N GLN A 59 31.14 4.17 2.45
CA GLN A 59 31.61 2.98 3.16
C GLN A 59 33.03 2.53 2.79
N PHE A 60 33.57 2.95 1.63
CA PHE A 60 34.88 2.52 1.16
C PHE A 60 35.98 3.52 1.50
N THR A 61 35.68 4.82 1.44
CA THR A 61 36.63 5.89 1.71
C THR A 61 36.57 6.43 3.14
N ASP A 62 35.53 6.08 3.90
CA ASP A 62 35.22 6.61 5.23
C ASP A 62 34.94 8.13 5.21
N GLU A 63 34.65 8.70 4.03
CA GLU A 63 34.34 10.12 3.85
C GLU A 63 32.85 10.41 4.05
N VAL A 64 32.55 11.54 4.70
CA VAL A 64 31.19 12.08 4.83
C VAL A 64 31.05 13.28 3.91
N TYR A 65 29.91 13.41 3.23
CA TYR A 65 29.65 14.47 2.27
C TYR A 65 28.55 15.44 2.74
N ASN A 66 28.51 16.62 2.09
CA ASN A 66 27.40 17.59 2.15
C ASN A 66 26.95 18.03 0.74
N HIS A 67 27.25 17.24 -0.30
CA HIS A 67 26.85 17.59 -1.66
C HIS A 67 25.33 17.53 -1.82
N VAL A 68 24.79 18.46 -2.62
CA VAL A 68 23.39 18.46 -3.05
C VAL A 68 23.36 17.97 -4.50
N LEU A 69 22.70 16.85 -4.72
CA LEU A 69 22.54 16.25 -6.04
C LEU A 69 21.06 16.25 -6.40
N ARG A 70 20.76 16.54 -7.67
CA ARG A 70 19.41 16.51 -8.20
C ARG A 70 19.32 15.52 -9.34
N LEU A 71 18.34 14.63 -9.28
CA LEU A 71 17.92 13.78 -10.39
C LEU A 71 16.63 14.36 -10.98
N ASP A 72 16.67 14.69 -12.26
CA ASP A 72 15.49 14.99 -13.06
C ASP A 72 14.89 13.69 -13.59
N LEU A 73 13.64 13.38 -13.26
CA LEU A 73 13.01 12.09 -13.60
C LEU A 73 12.52 12.01 -15.05
N GLU A 74 12.36 13.14 -15.75
CA GLU A 74 12.00 13.15 -17.16
C GLU A 74 13.20 12.79 -18.02
N THR A 75 14.35 13.43 -17.74
CA THR A 75 15.60 13.25 -18.49
C THR A 75 16.50 12.15 -17.92
N LEU A 76 16.25 11.71 -16.68
CA LEU A 76 17.07 10.79 -15.90
C LEU A 76 18.53 11.25 -15.82
N ARG A 77 18.72 12.54 -15.57
CA ARG A 77 20.04 13.16 -15.44
C ARG A 77 20.29 13.60 -14.01
N TRP A 78 21.39 13.10 -13.45
CA TRP A 78 21.97 13.59 -12.21
C TRP A 78 22.81 14.84 -12.46
N GLU A 79 22.63 15.83 -11.59
CA GLU A 79 23.36 17.09 -11.62
C GLU A 79 23.81 17.45 -10.21
N LEU A 80 25.06 17.90 -10.09
CA LEU A 80 25.53 18.55 -8.87
C LEU A 80 24.92 19.95 -8.84
N VAL A 81 24.25 20.28 -7.74
CA VAL A 81 23.56 21.55 -7.59
C VAL A 81 24.53 22.57 -7.00
N ASP A 82 24.82 23.62 -7.77
CA ASP A 82 25.47 24.82 -7.24
C ASP A 82 24.55 25.45 -6.19
N ASN A 83 25.04 25.55 -4.96
CA ASN A 83 24.28 26.05 -3.82
C ASN A 83 25.12 27.05 -3.02
N TYR A 84 24.42 27.94 -2.30
CA TYR A 84 25.02 29.12 -1.66
C TYR A 84 24.46 29.34 -0.25
N GLY A 85 24.93 30.39 0.42
CA GLY A 85 24.45 30.76 1.75
C GLY A 85 25.14 29.98 2.85
N ASP A 86 24.38 29.64 3.90
CA ASP A 86 24.91 28.97 5.08
C ASP A 86 25.00 27.45 4.88
N ILE A 87 25.92 27.03 4.00
CA ILE A 87 26.05 25.62 3.60
C ILE A 87 26.34 24.76 4.84
N PRO A 88 25.51 23.74 5.14
CA PRO A 88 25.75 22.86 6.27
C PRO A 88 27.04 22.05 6.12
N GLY A 89 27.68 21.74 7.26
CA GLY A 89 28.77 20.76 7.31
C GLY A 89 28.32 19.36 6.88
N VAL A 90 29.31 18.52 6.57
CA VAL A 90 29.10 17.12 6.16
C VAL A 90 28.34 16.35 7.22
N ARG A 91 27.44 15.48 6.77
CA ARG A 91 26.57 14.73 7.67
C ARG A 91 25.98 13.48 7.04
N MET A 92 25.78 12.46 7.85
CA MET A 92 25.02 11.25 7.51
C MET A 92 23.90 11.00 8.53
N GLY A 93 22.89 10.20 8.16
CA GLY A 93 21.79 9.81 9.05
C GLY A 93 20.91 10.99 9.50
N HIS A 94 20.92 12.09 8.77
CA HIS A 94 19.98 13.20 8.96
C HIS A 94 18.67 12.88 8.26
N THR A 95 17.61 13.64 8.58
CA THR A 95 16.38 13.62 7.79
C THR A 95 16.29 14.87 6.92
N ALA A 96 15.71 14.73 5.74
CA ALA A 96 15.34 15.84 4.87
C ALA A 96 13.84 15.71 4.55
N THR A 97 13.09 16.80 4.74
CA THR A 97 11.63 16.81 4.57
C THR A 97 11.21 17.98 3.70
N LEU A 98 10.35 17.72 2.72
CA LEU A 98 9.81 18.76 1.83
C LEU A 98 8.75 19.58 2.57
N TYR A 99 8.95 20.89 2.62
CA TYR A 99 8.02 21.85 3.17
C TYR A 99 7.54 22.81 2.07
N GLN A 100 6.22 23.02 2.00
CA GLN A 100 5.56 23.93 1.05
C GLN A 100 5.88 23.70 -0.44
N GLY A 101 6.45 22.54 -0.78
CA GLY A 101 6.78 22.16 -2.15
C GLY A 101 8.07 22.78 -2.70
N ASP A 102 8.70 23.71 -1.99
CA ASP A 102 9.84 24.49 -2.45
C ASP A 102 10.99 24.60 -1.44
N LYS A 103 10.87 24.02 -0.24
CA LYS A 103 11.95 24.03 0.77
C LYS A 103 12.25 22.65 1.28
N LEU A 104 13.53 22.29 1.39
CA LEU A 104 13.97 21.10 2.10
C LEU A 104 14.44 21.50 3.49
N ILE A 105 13.78 20.96 4.52
CA ILE A 105 14.20 21.14 5.91
C ILE A 105 15.00 19.92 6.33
N VAL A 106 16.25 20.16 6.71
CA VAL A 106 17.17 19.14 7.21
C VAL A 106 17.34 19.29 8.71
N PHE A 107 17.26 18.18 9.42
CA PHE A 107 17.48 18.14 10.87
C PHE A 107 18.46 17.04 11.27
N GLY A 108 19.38 17.41 12.16
CA GLY A 108 20.32 16.50 12.82
C GLY A 108 21.32 15.81 11.88
N GLY A 109 21.66 14.57 12.22
CA GLY A 109 22.70 13.76 11.58
C GLY A 109 23.93 13.57 12.47
N GLU A 110 24.95 12.94 11.90
CA GLU A 110 26.27 12.72 12.48
C GLU A 110 27.33 13.24 11.51
N ASN A 111 28.28 14.06 11.99
CA ASN A 111 29.36 14.62 11.17
C ASN A 111 30.60 13.70 11.09
N GLU A 112 31.67 14.15 10.41
CA GLU A 112 32.90 13.35 10.27
C GLU A 112 33.63 13.12 11.60
N HIS A 113 33.29 13.88 12.64
CA HIS A 113 33.85 13.78 13.99
C HIS A 113 33.00 12.91 14.93
N ARG A 114 32.00 12.19 14.41
CA ARG A 114 31.03 11.39 15.19
C ARG A 114 30.21 12.21 16.18
N GLU A 115 30.07 13.51 15.92
CA GLU A 115 29.24 14.39 16.71
C GLU A 115 27.81 14.36 16.18
N TYR A 116 26.88 14.10 17.08
CA TYR A 116 25.46 14.11 16.76
C TYR A 116 24.93 15.54 16.73
N LEU A 117 24.40 15.94 15.59
CA LEU A 117 23.93 17.30 15.31
C LEU A 117 22.46 17.48 15.74
N SER A 118 22.10 18.71 16.12
CA SER A 118 20.74 19.14 16.49
C SER A 118 20.29 20.41 15.77
N ASP A 119 21.05 20.83 14.76
CA ASP A 119 20.75 22.00 13.96
C ASP A 119 19.60 21.72 12.99
N VAL A 120 18.92 22.80 12.63
CA VAL A 120 17.90 22.84 11.57
C VAL A 120 18.47 23.73 10.48
N VAL A 121 18.55 23.22 9.26
CA VAL A 121 19.00 23.99 8.09
C VAL A 121 17.99 23.83 6.96
N ILE A 122 17.79 24.90 6.19
CA ILE A 122 16.75 24.95 5.15
C ILE A 122 17.42 25.23 3.82
N LEU A 123 17.15 24.41 2.81
CA LEU A 123 17.50 24.69 1.43
C LEU A 123 16.26 25.18 0.68
N ASP A 124 16.31 26.40 0.16
CA ASP A 124 15.31 26.89 -0.79
C ASP A 124 15.58 26.27 -2.18
N LEU A 125 14.62 25.54 -2.73
CA LEU A 125 14.75 24.82 -4.00
C LEU A 125 14.61 25.72 -5.23
N ASN A 126 14.16 26.97 -5.07
CA ASN A 126 14.09 27.94 -6.17
C ASN A 126 15.42 28.68 -6.33
N THR A 127 16.08 29.03 -5.22
CA THR A 127 17.33 29.81 -5.22
C THR A 127 18.58 28.97 -4.94
N PHE A 128 18.42 27.72 -4.51
CA PHE A 128 19.49 26.84 -4.03
C PHE A 128 20.36 27.50 -2.94
N THR A 129 19.72 28.27 -2.05
CA THR A 129 20.40 28.95 -0.94
C THR A 129 20.03 28.29 0.37
N TRP A 130 21.04 27.93 1.15
CA TRP A 130 20.91 27.45 2.51
C TRP A 130 20.73 28.60 3.49
N ALA A 131 19.87 28.41 4.49
CA ALA A 131 19.66 29.34 5.58
C ALA A 131 19.61 28.60 6.93
N LEU A 132 20.19 29.22 7.96
CA LEU A 132 19.97 28.83 9.35
C LEU A 132 18.84 29.68 9.95
N PRO A 133 17.64 29.11 10.19
CA PRO A 133 16.58 29.83 10.88
C PRO A 133 16.96 30.14 12.34
N GLU A 134 16.43 31.23 12.88
CA GLU A 134 16.55 31.55 14.31
C GLU A 134 15.64 30.61 15.11
N ILE A 135 16.22 29.53 15.63
CA ILE A 135 15.50 28.52 16.40
C ILE A 135 15.31 28.95 17.86
N ARG A 136 14.10 28.74 18.38
CA ARG A 136 13.71 29.00 19.77
C ARG A 136 13.19 27.74 20.46
N GLY A 137 12.94 27.83 21.76
CA GLY A 137 12.36 26.74 22.56
C GLY A 137 13.39 25.71 23.03
N SER A 138 12.91 24.52 23.42
CA SER A 138 13.77 23.45 23.94
C SER A 138 14.34 22.59 22.82
N ILE A 139 15.53 22.99 22.33
CA ILE A 139 16.23 22.25 21.26
C ILE A 139 16.46 20.79 21.71
N PRO A 140 16.00 19.80 20.94
CA PRO A 140 16.23 18.39 21.26
C PRO A 140 17.71 18.04 21.19
N ARG A 141 18.09 16.96 21.89
CA ARG A 141 19.45 16.42 21.79
C ARG A 141 19.80 16.06 20.35
N GLY A 142 21.07 16.29 20.00
CA GLY A 142 21.60 15.89 18.71
C GLY A 142 21.48 14.40 18.46
N ARG A 143 21.12 14.04 17.23
CA ARG A 143 20.71 12.67 16.89
C ARG A 143 20.87 12.37 15.40
N ALA A 144 21.04 11.09 15.09
CA ALA A 144 21.03 10.56 13.73
C ALA A 144 20.04 9.38 13.64
N ARG A 145 19.71 8.96 12.41
CA ARG A 145 18.85 7.80 12.10
C ARG A 145 17.47 7.86 12.76
N HIS A 146 16.97 9.07 12.96
CA HIS A 146 15.62 9.34 13.45
C HIS A 146 14.64 9.41 12.28
N ALA A 147 13.34 9.36 12.56
CA ALA A 147 12.32 9.64 11.56
C ALA A 147 11.81 11.08 11.70
N ALA A 148 11.43 11.69 10.59
CA ALA A 148 10.85 13.03 10.55
C ALA A 148 9.66 13.09 9.59
N VAL A 149 8.64 13.85 9.96
CA VAL A 149 7.46 14.09 9.13
C VAL A 149 6.89 15.48 9.39
N ILE A 150 6.43 16.15 8.34
CA ILE A 150 5.74 17.44 8.44
C ILE A 150 4.23 17.21 8.39
N HIS A 151 3.50 17.82 9.32
CA HIS A 151 2.05 17.88 9.31
C HIS A 151 1.56 19.17 9.97
N GLU A 152 0.62 19.88 9.36
CA GLU A 152 0.06 21.15 9.86
C GLU A 152 1.14 22.16 10.33
N ASP A 153 2.11 22.46 9.47
CA ASP A 153 3.26 23.35 9.75
C ASP A 153 4.09 22.96 10.98
N LYS A 154 4.08 21.68 11.37
CA LYS A 154 4.92 21.15 12.43
C LYS A 154 5.80 20.04 11.88
N LEU A 155 7.11 20.15 12.10
CA LEU A 155 8.08 19.09 11.83
C LEU A 155 8.20 18.21 13.07
N PHE A 156 7.62 17.02 13.02
CA PHE A 156 7.74 16.01 14.07
C PHE A 156 9.04 15.23 13.91
N ILE A 157 9.77 15.04 15.00
CA ILE A 157 10.99 14.24 15.10
C ILE A 157 10.75 13.10 16.09
N VAL A 158 11.05 11.88 15.67
CA VAL A 158 10.80 10.66 16.45
C VAL A 158 12.06 9.82 16.58
N GLY A 159 12.43 9.50 17.81
CA GLY A 159 13.50 8.56 18.15
C GLY A 159 14.86 8.95 17.60
N GLY A 160 15.60 7.96 17.10
CA GLY A 160 16.97 8.05 16.61
C GLY A 160 18.01 7.53 17.60
N VAL A 161 19.28 7.72 17.25
CA VAL A 161 20.43 7.41 18.12
C VAL A 161 21.20 8.67 18.46
N THR A 162 21.79 8.68 19.65
CA THR A 162 22.70 9.72 20.11
C THR A 162 23.86 9.11 20.89
N GLY A 163 25.01 9.78 20.89
CA GLY A 163 26.16 9.40 21.72
C GLY A 163 26.07 10.04 23.10
N VAL A 164 26.64 9.37 24.11
CA VAL A 164 27.02 10.01 25.37
C VAL A 164 28.54 10.12 25.38
N GLY A 165 29.06 11.32 25.11
CA GLY A 165 30.48 11.61 25.21
C GLY A 165 30.96 11.45 26.65
N GLY A 166 31.74 10.40 26.90
CA GLY A 166 32.47 10.16 28.14
C GLY A 166 33.79 9.48 27.82
N VAL A 167 34.82 9.78 28.61
CA VAL A 167 36.25 9.38 28.45
C VAL A 167 36.48 7.85 28.41
N THR A 168 35.44 7.03 28.52
CA THR A 168 35.55 5.56 28.63
C THR A 168 34.60 4.77 27.72
N GLY A 169 34.21 5.31 26.56
CA GLY A 169 33.61 4.55 25.45
C GLY A 169 32.25 5.04 24.98
N GLU A 170 32.07 5.07 23.66
CA GLU A 170 30.85 5.45 22.94
C GLU A 170 29.73 4.42 23.20
N LYS A 171 28.84 4.68 24.17
CA LYS A 171 27.56 3.96 24.23
C LYS A 171 26.52 4.75 23.45
N ASN A 172 26.14 4.25 22.28
CA ASN A 172 24.98 4.74 21.54
C ASN A 172 23.72 4.52 22.37
N VAL A 173 22.98 5.60 22.60
CA VAL A 173 21.69 5.60 23.29
C VAL A 173 20.59 5.73 22.25
N ILE A 174 19.69 4.76 22.23
CA ILE A 174 18.49 4.80 21.39
C ILE A 174 17.46 5.68 22.09
N LEU A 175 16.98 6.68 21.36
CA LEU A 175 16.07 7.70 21.85
C LEU A 175 14.62 7.24 21.73
N ASP A 176 13.84 7.57 22.76
CA ASP A 176 12.42 7.24 22.92
C ASP A 176 11.52 8.47 22.81
N ASP A 177 12.05 9.60 22.34
CA ASP A 177 11.34 10.86 22.37
C ASP A 177 10.61 11.21 21.08
N LEU A 178 9.51 11.92 21.27
CA LEU A 178 8.75 12.66 20.27
C LEU A 178 8.86 14.15 20.60
N THR A 179 9.13 14.97 19.61
CA THR A 179 9.07 16.43 19.70
C THR A 179 8.64 17.00 18.35
N TYR A 180 8.16 18.24 18.33
CA TYR A 180 7.95 18.94 17.08
C TYR A 180 8.51 20.37 17.10
N LEU A 181 8.93 20.83 15.92
CA LEU A 181 9.26 22.21 15.63
C LEU A 181 8.09 22.86 14.90
N ASP A 182 7.55 23.94 15.46
CA ASP A 182 6.59 24.79 14.76
C ASP A 182 7.32 25.57 13.66
N LEU A 183 6.96 25.35 12.41
CA LEU A 183 7.62 25.93 11.23
C LEU A 183 7.17 27.38 10.95
N GLN A 184 6.08 27.82 11.57
CA GLN A 184 5.64 29.22 11.49
C GLN A 184 6.43 30.09 12.48
N THR A 185 6.65 29.57 13.69
CA THR A 185 7.30 30.33 14.79
C THR A 185 8.77 29.93 15.02
N TRP A 186 9.27 28.91 14.32
CA TRP A 186 10.61 28.33 14.50
C TRP A 186 10.93 27.98 15.97
N THR A 187 9.91 27.52 16.70
CA THR A 187 10.01 27.22 18.12
C THR A 187 9.82 25.72 18.37
N TRP A 188 10.80 25.08 19.01
CA TRP A 188 10.68 23.71 19.47
C TRP A 188 9.68 23.62 20.63
N SER A 189 8.79 22.65 20.52
CA SER A 189 7.92 22.23 21.61
C SER A 189 8.70 21.46 22.69
N ARG A 190 8.01 21.17 23.79
CA ARG A 190 8.51 20.27 24.84
C ARG A 190 8.65 18.85 24.29
N THR A 191 9.53 18.06 24.90
CA THR A 191 9.75 16.67 24.54
C THR A 191 8.82 15.71 25.27
N TRP A 192 8.32 14.70 24.57
CA TRP A 192 7.48 13.62 25.13
C TRP A 192 8.13 12.25 24.96
N SER A 193 7.77 11.27 25.80
CA SER A 193 8.13 9.87 25.57
C SER A 193 7.13 9.18 24.65
N PHE A 194 7.65 8.39 23.71
CA PHE A 194 6.90 7.58 22.75
C PHE A 194 7.46 6.15 22.73
N THR A 195 8.21 5.76 21.70
CA THR A 195 8.89 4.45 21.62
C THR A 195 10.34 4.61 21.19
N ALA A 196 11.23 3.84 21.83
CA ALA A 196 12.65 3.83 21.51
C ALA A 196 12.91 3.06 20.20
N ARG A 197 13.44 3.75 19.18
CA ARG A 197 13.86 3.12 17.90
C ARG A 197 14.66 4.06 17.00
N PHE A 198 15.38 3.49 16.04
CA PHE A 198 16.10 4.21 14.97
C PHE A 198 16.01 3.43 13.64
N ASP A 199 16.37 4.04 12.52
CA ASP A 199 16.20 3.47 11.15
C ASP A 199 14.74 3.05 10.84
N HIS A 200 13.79 3.75 11.46
CA HIS A 200 12.35 3.54 11.26
C HIS A 200 11.79 4.63 10.34
N THR A 201 10.57 4.39 9.86
CA THR A 201 9.84 5.39 9.06
C THR A 201 8.70 5.98 9.89
N ALA A 202 8.37 7.23 9.61
CA ALA A 202 7.23 7.93 10.20
C ALA A 202 6.45 8.65 9.10
N TRP A 203 5.13 8.66 9.24
CA TRP A 203 4.23 9.40 8.35
C TRP A 203 2.98 9.83 9.11
N VAL A 204 2.23 10.77 8.55
CA VAL A 204 0.92 11.15 9.09
C VAL A 204 -0.15 10.78 8.09
N TRP A 205 -1.22 10.15 8.57
CA TRP A 205 -2.40 9.82 7.77
C TRP A 205 -3.66 9.97 8.60
N GLY A 206 -4.64 10.71 8.05
CA GLY A 206 -5.76 11.25 8.83
C GLY A 206 -5.24 12.08 10.00
N THR A 207 -5.76 11.83 11.21
CA THR A 207 -5.33 12.51 12.44
C THR A 207 -4.33 11.70 13.27
N ARG A 208 -3.53 10.84 12.64
CA ARG A 208 -2.62 9.90 13.33
C ARG A 208 -1.20 10.01 12.81
N LEU A 209 -0.25 10.13 13.73
CA LEU A 209 1.17 9.95 13.47
C LEU A 209 1.50 8.46 13.58
N TRP A 210 1.96 7.85 12.50
CA TRP A 210 2.33 6.44 12.42
C TRP A 210 3.84 6.28 12.39
N ILE A 211 4.31 5.15 12.93
CA ILE A 211 5.69 4.71 12.78
C ILE A 211 5.73 3.19 12.55
N PHE A 212 6.70 2.76 11.75
CA PHE A 212 6.91 1.34 11.47
C PHE A 212 8.38 1.02 11.19
N GLY A 213 8.75 -0.20 11.58
CA GLY A 213 10.07 -0.77 11.35
C GLY A 213 11.15 -0.19 12.25
N GLY A 214 12.38 -0.26 11.75
CA GLY A 214 13.58 0.12 12.46
C GLY A 214 14.01 -0.88 13.53
N LEU A 215 15.02 -0.47 14.29
CA LEU A 215 15.69 -1.27 15.32
C LEU A 215 15.34 -0.71 16.70
N GLY A 216 14.86 -1.59 17.59
CA GLY A 216 14.57 -1.25 18.98
C GLY A 216 15.83 -1.27 19.87
N PRO A 217 15.68 -1.04 21.18
CA PRO A 217 16.78 -1.09 22.16
C PRO A 217 17.57 -2.40 22.18
N ASN A 218 16.91 -3.50 21.79
CA ASN A 218 17.50 -4.84 21.74
C ASN A 218 18.26 -5.10 20.43
N MET A 219 18.37 -4.12 19.53
CA MET A 219 18.93 -4.26 18.17
C MET A 219 18.20 -5.29 17.30
N GLU A 220 16.92 -5.53 17.61
CA GLU A 220 16.05 -6.41 16.84
C GLU A 220 15.15 -5.56 15.93
N ARG A 221 14.94 -6.05 14.70
CA ARG A 221 13.94 -5.47 13.80
C ARG A 221 12.55 -5.73 14.36
N THR A 222 11.73 -4.70 14.34
CA THR A 222 10.38 -4.78 14.90
C THR A 222 9.34 -4.94 13.78
N THR A 223 8.39 -5.86 13.98
CA THR A 223 7.17 -6.00 13.15
C THR A 223 6.02 -5.18 13.70
N ASP A 224 6.27 -4.30 14.67
CA ASP A 224 5.23 -3.53 15.31
C ASP A 224 4.98 -2.20 14.58
N ILE A 225 3.70 -1.90 14.40
CA ILE A 225 3.22 -0.60 13.96
C ILE A 225 2.71 0.14 15.18
N TRP A 226 3.13 1.40 15.34
CA TRP A 226 2.65 2.26 16.41
C TRP A 226 2.00 3.49 15.82
N TRP A 227 0.99 4.01 16.49
CA TRP A 227 0.41 5.30 16.15
C TRP A 227 0.02 6.13 17.36
N LEU A 228 0.06 7.43 17.17
CA LEU A 228 -0.37 8.46 18.12
C LEU A 228 -1.52 9.25 17.51
N ASP A 229 -2.65 9.30 18.21
CA ASP A 229 -3.77 10.17 17.84
C ASP A 229 -3.42 11.65 18.13
N LEU A 230 -3.41 12.47 17.07
CA LEU A 230 -3.15 13.91 17.15
C LEU A 230 -4.42 14.72 17.50
N LYS A 231 -5.61 14.15 17.25
CA LYS A 231 -6.92 14.79 17.49
C LYS A 231 -7.19 14.93 19.00
N GLY A 232 -7.69 16.10 19.41
CA GLY A 232 -8.13 16.35 20.80
C GLY A 232 -7.00 16.66 21.79
N SER A 233 -5.74 16.74 21.33
CA SER A 233 -4.59 17.09 22.16
C SER A 233 -4.21 18.56 21.98
N PRO A 234 -4.70 19.53 22.79
CA PRO A 234 -4.42 20.96 22.61
C PRO A 234 -2.93 21.36 22.71
N SER A 235 -2.05 20.46 23.16
CA SER A 235 -0.60 20.67 23.11
C SER A 235 0.08 20.18 21.82
N LEU A 236 -0.66 19.51 20.94
CA LEU A 236 -0.26 19.05 19.59
C LEU A 236 -1.11 19.71 18.50
N ALA A 237 -2.41 19.89 18.75
CA ALA A 237 -3.36 20.63 17.94
C ALA A 237 -3.22 22.14 18.23
N GLY A 238 -2.90 22.91 17.20
CA GLY A 238 -2.58 24.33 17.31
C GLY A 238 -3.75 25.18 17.82
N ASN A 239 -3.60 25.70 19.04
CA ASN A 239 -3.89 27.09 19.44
C ASN A 239 -3.79 27.20 20.96
N THR A 240 -2.59 27.43 21.49
CA THR A 240 -2.46 27.99 22.84
C THR A 240 -1.46 29.13 22.82
N THR A 241 -1.99 30.35 22.97
CA THR A 241 -1.25 31.47 23.52
C THR A 241 -0.67 31.06 24.88
N PRO A 242 0.58 31.44 25.23
CA PRO A 242 1.14 31.11 26.53
C PRO A 242 0.46 31.97 27.59
N GLN A 243 -0.58 31.43 28.23
CA GLN A 243 -1.00 31.89 29.54
C GLN A 243 -0.58 30.87 30.59
N ASP A 244 0.52 31.22 31.27
CA ASP A 244 0.85 30.71 32.59
C ASP A 244 -0.37 30.85 33.51
N SER A 245 -1.08 29.75 33.77
CA SER A 245 -1.96 29.67 34.93
C SER A 245 -1.18 29.07 36.09
N ILE A 246 -0.59 29.96 36.89
CA ILE A 246 -0.09 29.70 38.23
C ILE A 246 -1.27 29.17 39.06
N SER A 247 -1.36 27.85 39.24
CA SER A 247 -2.24 27.28 40.26
C SER A 247 -1.61 27.51 41.63
N SER A 248 -2.15 28.47 42.37
CA SER A 248 -1.81 28.70 43.78
C SER A 248 -2.16 27.47 44.62
N PRO A 249 -1.35 27.08 45.62
CA PRO A 249 -1.59 25.88 46.40
C PRO A 249 -2.68 26.13 47.46
N HIS A 250 -3.76 25.35 47.41
CA HIS A 250 -4.75 25.33 48.48
C HIS A 250 -4.17 24.75 49.78
N GLN A 251 -4.48 25.47 50.85
CA GLN A 251 -4.13 25.25 52.25
C GLN A 251 -4.35 23.82 52.73
N MET A 252 -3.32 23.22 53.36
CA MET A 252 -3.53 22.19 54.37
C MET A 252 -3.52 22.84 55.76
N SER A 253 -4.54 22.52 56.56
CA SER A 253 -4.64 22.90 57.97
C SER A 253 -3.69 22.08 58.85
N PRO A 254 -3.28 22.61 60.02
CA PRO A 254 -2.06 22.20 60.71
C PRO A 254 -2.30 21.08 61.73
N ARG A 255 -1.31 20.19 61.88
CA ARG A 255 -1.09 19.47 63.14
C ARG A 255 0.33 19.72 63.64
N SER A 256 0.36 20.06 64.92
CA SER A 256 1.43 20.64 65.71
C SER A 256 2.37 19.62 66.37
N GLY A 257 3.65 20.00 66.50
CA GLY A 257 4.65 19.48 67.44
C GLY A 257 5.50 18.33 66.91
N ILE A 258 6.83 18.26 67.04
CA ILE A 258 7.79 18.85 68.00
C ILE A 258 9.21 18.88 67.33
N TYR A 259 10.00 19.90 67.67
CA TYR A 259 11.45 20.15 67.49
C TYR A 259 12.37 18.96 67.08
N ALA A 260 13.40 19.10 66.24
CA ALA A 260 14.61 19.92 66.48
C ALA A 260 15.44 20.25 65.21
N ALA A 261 16.27 21.29 65.33
CA ALA A 261 17.23 21.77 64.35
C ALA A 261 18.52 20.91 64.31
N ASN A 262 19.15 20.80 63.12
CA ASN A 262 20.53 21.24 62.84
C ASN A 262 21.07 20.67 61.50
N SER A 263 21.50 21.61 60.65
CA SER A 263 22.60 21.57 59.68
C SER A 263 23.13 20.22 59.17
N GLY A 264 22.83 19.91 57.91
CA GLY A 264 23.52 18.87 57.15
C GLY A 264 23.12 18.90 55.67
N SER A 265 24.06 19.31 54.82
CA SER A 265 24.12 19.13 53.36
C SER A 265 22.79 19.04 52.60
N VAL A 266 22.52 20.05 51.77
CA VAL A 266 21.55 19.98 50.66
C VAL A 266 21.99 18.87 49.70
N GLN A 267 21.57 17.63 49.96
CA GLN A 267 21.46 16.62 48.93
C GLN A 267 20.25 17.00 48.09
N VAL A 268 20.50 17.73 47.00
CA VAL A 268 19.56 17.83 45.89
C VAL A 268 19.33 16.40 45.41
N ARG A 269 18.25 15.77 45.88
CA ARG A 269 17.72 14.58 45.26
C ARG A 269 17.30 14.99 43.84
N ASN A 270 18.17 14.69 42.90
CA ASN A 270 17.90 14.75 41.47
C ASN A 270 16.83 13.69 41.17
N LEU A 271 15.57 14.01 41.46
CA LEU A 271 14.43 13.30 40.90
C LEU A 271 14.46 13.60 39.41
N GLY A 272 15.05 12.68 38.64
CA GLY A 272 15.05 12.75 37.18
C GLY A 272 13.62 13.01 36.71
N ARG A 273 13.39 14.20 36.13
CA ARG A 273 12.12 14.54 35.49
C ARG A 273 11.91 13.49 34.39
N ARG A 274 11.07 12.48 34.64
CA ARG A 274 10.57 11.61 33.58
C ARG A 274 9.89 12.50 32.55
N LYS A 275 10.24 12.30 31.27
CA LYS A 275 9.56 12.97 30.16
C LYS A 275 8.05 12.65 30.27
N PRO A 276 7.15 13.61 30.05
CA PRO A 276 5.73 13.31 29.98
C PRO A 276 5.46 12.39 28.77
N VAL A 277 4.49 11.49 28.90
CA VAL A 277 4.03 10.68 27.75
C VAL A 277 3.41 11.59 26.70
N ALA A 278 3.54 11.22 25.42
CA ALA A 278 2.95 11.99 24.33
C ALA A 278 1.44 12.22 24.56
N PRO A 279 0.93 13.45 24.34
CA PRO A 279 -0.48 13.75 24.53
C PRO A 279 -1.30 13.07 23.43
N GLY A 280 -2.28 12.25 23.80
CA GLY A 280 -3.07 11.46 22.86
C GLY A 280 -3.00 9.97 23.16
N ALA A 281 -3.90 9.18 22.59
CA ALA A 281 -3.85 7.75 22.72
C ALA A 281 -2.69 7.21 21.88
N ILE A 282 -1.78 6.48 22.53
CA ILE A 282 -0.73 5.71 21.87
C ILE A 282 -1.21 4.28 21.75
N SER A 283 -1.18 3.74 20.55
CA SER A 283 -1.55 2.36 20.27
C SER A 283 -0.41 1.65 19.53
N CYS A 284 -0.37 0.34 19.69
CA CYS A 284 0.62 -0.55 19.07
C CYS A 284 -0.07 -1.84 18.64
N LEU A 285 0.29 -2.31 17.44
CA LEU A 285 -0.07 -3.63 16.95
C LEU A 285 1.20 -4.33 16.48
N ARG A 286 1.40 -5.59 16.88
CA ARG A 286 2.51 -6.44 16.43
C ARG A 286 1.99 -7.54 15.53
N PHE A 287 2.67 -7.76 14.41
CA PHE A 287 2.41 -8.89 13.52
C PHE A 287 3.39 -10.02 13.85
N ASP A 288 2.89 -11.13 14.40
CA ASP A 288 3.73 -12.28 14.78
C ASP A 288 3.92 -13.27 13.62
N SER A 289 2.84 -13.65 12.92
CA SER A 289 2.89 -14.51 11.75
C SER A 289 1.61 -14.39 10.90
N GLY A 290 1.72 -14.75 9.61
CA GLY A 290 0.59 -14.82 8.70
C GLY A 290 1.01 -15.05 7.25
N PRO A 291 0.11 -15.50 6.37
CA PRO A 291 0.43 -15.84 4.98
C PRO A 291 0.88 -14.64 4.13
N HIS A 292 0.53 -13.42 4.56
CA HIS A 292 0.88 -12.18 3.87
C HIS A 292 1.76 -11.25 4.70
N VAL A 293 2.14 -11.66 5.92
CA VAL A 293 3.03 -10.84 6.76
C VAL A 293 4.46 -10.97 6.19
N PRO A 294 5.11 -9.86 5.82
CA PRO A 294 6.46 -9.91 5.26
C PRO A 294 7.48 -10.49 6.26
N SER A 295 8.42 -11.29 5.78
CA SER A 295 9.51 -11.82 6.60
C SER A 295 10.58 -10.75 6.84
N LEU A 296 10.49 -10.02 7.96
CA LEU A 296 11.41 -8.90 8.27
C LEU A 296 12.86 -9.31 8.59
N PHE A 297 13.14 -10.62 8.68
CA PHE A 297 14.41 -11.15 9.19
C PHE A 297 15.53 -11.24 8.14
N SER A 298 15.24 -11.04 6.85
CA SER A 298 16.25 -11.06 5.79
C SER A 298 15.93 -10.03 4.72
N GLY A 299 16.97 -9.38 4.18
CA GLY A 299 16.84 -8.48 3.04
C GLY A 299 16.89 -7.00 3.36
N THR A 300 16.85 -6.21 2.28
CA THR A 300 16.76 -4.75 2.31
C THR A 300 15.29 -4.37 2.11
N HIS A 301 14.71 -3.81 3.17
CA HIS A 301 13.32 -3.37 3.20
C HIS A 301 13.24 -1.87 3.00
N PHE A 302 12.39 -1.45 2.07
CA PHE A 302 12.01 -0.06 1.93
C PHE A 302 10.57 0.12 2.35
N HIS A 303 10.37 0.90 3.41
CA HIS A 303 9.05 1.26 3.90
C HIS A 303 8.67 2.63 3.37
N SER A 304 7.46 2.76 2.83
CA SER A 304 6.93 4.05 2.38
C SER A 304 5.42 4.08 2.50
N PHE A 305 4.88 5.24 2.80
CA PHE A 305 3.43 5.43 2.83
C PHE A 305 2.92 5.87 1.46
N ALA A 306 1.85 5.23 0.98
CA ALA A 306 1.15 5.61 -0.23
C ALA A 306 -0.29 5.10 -0.20
N SER A 307 -1.24 5.88 -0.71
CA SER A 307 -2.63 5.44 -0.92
C SER A 307 -3.34 4.87 0.32
N GLY A 308 -3.07 5.41 1.51
CA GLY A 308 -3.66 4.89 2.76
C GLY A 308 -3.10 3.55 3.22
N VAL A 309 -2.03 3.06 2.58
CA VAL A 309 -1.34 1.82 2.93
C VAL A 309 0.13 2.08 3.27
N LEU A 310 0.68 1.24 4.12
CA LEU A 310 2.13 1.12 4.29
C LEU A 310 2.66 0.11 3.28
N LEU A 311 3.56 0.53 2.40
CA LEU A 311 4.28 -0.32 1.47
C LEU A 311 5.53 -0.89 2.13
N ASP A 312 5.77 -2.18 1.93
CA ASP A 312 7.04 -2.85 2.21
C ASP A 312 7.58 -3.47 0.93
N LEU A 313 8.73 -2.96 0.47
CA LEU A 313 9.46 -3.49 -0.68
C LEU A 313 10.66 -4.28 -0.19
N ILE A 314 10.59 -5.60 -0.27
CA ILE A 314 11.71 -6.50 -0.01
C ILE A 314 12.51 -6.63 -1.30
N THR A 315 13.69 -6.05 -1.32
CA THR A 315 14.56 -6.04 -2.51
C THR A 315 15.68 -7.08 -2.42
N PRO A 316 16.22 -7.55 -3.57
CA PRO A 316 17.32 -8.49 -3.59
C PRO A 316 18.54 -7.93 -2.83
N SER A 317 19.18 -8.78 -2.05
CA SER A 317 20.41 -8.46 -1.33
C SER A 317 21.29 -9.70 -1.22
N GLU A 318 22.48 -9.58 -0.64
CA GLU A 318 23.38 -10.73 -0.42
C GLU A 318 22.72 -11.87 0.38
N THR A 319 21.75 -11.53 1.23
CA THR A 319 21.06 -12.48 2.11
C THR A 319 19.69 -12.93 1.58
N VAL A 320 19.18 -12.29 0.52
CA VAL A 320 17.81 -12.52 0.01
C VAL A 320 17.82 -12.71 -1.48
N ARG A 321 17.33 -13.88 -1.91
CA ARG A 321 17.20 -14.24 -3.31
C ARG A 321 15.99 -13.54 -3.93
N SER A 322 16.03 -13.38 -5.26
CA SER A 322 14.96 -12.69 -5.99
C SER A 322 13.57 -13.33 -5.87
N HIS A 323 13.48 -14.61 -5.48
CA HIS A 323 12.19 -15.29 -5.26
C HIS A 323 11.56 -15.00 -3.89
N ASP A 324 12.37 -14.63 -2.89
CA ASP A 324 11.88 -14.26 -1.55
C ASP A 324 11.45 -12.78 -1.51
N CYS A 325 11.92 -11.99 -2.47
CA CYS A 325 11.54 -10.60 -2.66
C CYS A 325 10.05 -10.47 -2.99
N ASN A 326 9.43 -9.36 -2.57
CA ASN A 326 8.03 -9.06 -2.86
C ASN A 326 7.72 -7.57 -2.63
N LEU A 327 6.56 -7.16 -3.13
CA LEU A 327 5.90 -5.91 -2.78
C LEU A 327 4.66 -6.25 -1.96
N SER A 328 4.63 -5.81 -0.71
CA SER A 328 3.52 -6.00 0.21
C SER A 328 2.95 -4.65 0.67
N ALA A 329 1.66 -4.63 1.00
CA ALA A 329 0.96 -3.47 1.49
C ALA A 329 0.16 -3.82 2.75
N LEU A 330 0.26 -2.98 3.77
CA LEU A 330 -0.58 -3.02 4.97
C LEU A 330 -1.64 -1.94 4.85
N ASP A 331 -2.91 -2.35 4.74
CA ASP A 331 -4.03 -1.42 4.82
C ASP A 331 -4.16 -0.87 6.24
N LEU A 332 -4.06 0.44 6.38
CA LEU A 332 -4.08 1.10 7.69
C LEU A 332 -5.49 1.22 8.28
N ASN A 333 -6.55 1.02 7.49
CA ASN A 333 -7.92 0.93 8.01
C ASN A 333 -8.20 -0.43 8.65
N SER A 334 -7.93 -1.52 7.92
CA SER A 334 -8.20 -2.88 8.40
C SER A 334 -7.05 -3.51 9.20
N LEU A 335 -5.85 -2.91 9.14
CA LEU A 335 -4.60 -3.44 9.69
C LEU A 335 -4.28 -4.85 9.17
N ARG A 336 -4.58 -5.09 7.89
CA ARG A 336 -4.33 -6.37 7.21
C ARG A 336 -3.25 -6.22 6.14
N TRP A 337 -2.27 -7.12 6.21
CA TRP A 337 -1.25 -7.27 5.17
C TRP A 337 -1.81 -7.96 3.93
N GLN A 338 -1.38 -7.48 2.78
CA GLN A 338 -1.67 -8.04 1.48
C GLN A 338 -0.39 -8.05 0.64
N ARG A 339 -0.07 -9.20 0.04
CA ARG A 339 1.01 -9.28 -0.95
C ARG A 339 0.47 -8.79 -2.30
N LEU A 340 1.04 -7.72 -2.85
CA LEU A 340 0.58 -7.09 -4.09
C LEU A 340 1.23 -7.72 -5.32
N ALA A 341 2.52 -8.07 -5.22
CA ALA A 341 3.27 -8.70 -6.30
C ALA A 341 4.50 -9.46 -5.80
N ASP A 342 4.92 -10.44 -6.58
CA ASP A 342 6.12 -11.24 -6.33
C ASP A 342 7.37 -10.53 -6.85
N GLY A 343 8.50 -10.77 -6.18
CA GLY A 343 9.77 -10.13 -6.51
C GLY A 343 10.25 -10.41 -7.93
N GLN A 344 9.92 -11.56 -8.52
CA GLN A 344 10.29 -11.90 -9.90
C GLN A 344 9.56 -11.02 -10.94
N GLU A 345 8.39 -10.49 -10.59
CA GLU A 345 7.61 -9.60 -11.43
C GLU A 345 8.21 -8.18 -11.45
N ILE A 346 8.74 -7.73 -10.31
CA ILE A 346 9.24 -6.38 -10.11
C ILE A 346 10.74 -6.29 -10.39
N PHE A 347 11.51 -7.14 -9.72
CA PHE A 347 12.96 -7.07 -9.69
C PHE A 347 13.60 -7.93 -10.77
N ARG A 348 14.67 -7.41 -11.35
CA ARG A 348 15.57 -8.18 -12.19
C ARG A 348 16.80 -8.57 -11.35
N PRO A 349 17.36 -9.77 -11.54
CA PRO A 349 18.63 -10.12 -10.92
C PRO A 349 19.75 -9.20 -11.45
N GLY A 350 20.83 -9.07 -10.69
CA GLY A 350 21.99 -8.25 -11.09
C GLY A 350 21.90 -6.76 -10.71
N TYR A 351 20.98 -6.39 -9.80
CA TYR A 351 20.84 -5.02 -9.30
C TYR A 351 20.82 -5.00 -7.77
N ARG A 352 21.33 -3.92 -7.20
CA ARG A 352 21.26 -3.61 -5.77
C ARG A 352 20.62 -2.23 -5.60
N TRP A 353 19.57 -2.16 -4.79
CA TRP A 353 18.83 -0.93 -4.52
C TRP A 353 19.24 -0.35 -3.17
N HIS A 354 19.42 0.96 -3.10
CA HIS A 354 19.94 1.67 -1.93
C HIS A 354 18.91 2.64 -1.34
N TYR A 355 18.07 3.23 -2.19
CA TYR A 355 17.09 4.24 -1.78
C TYR A 355 15.74 3.98 -2.44
N CYS A 356 14.68 4.34 -1.73
CA CYS A 356 13.31 4.34 -2.22
C CYS A 356 12.67 5.69 -1.94
N THR A 357 11.94 6.24 -2.91
CA THR A 357 11.07 7.39 -2.69
C THR A 357 9.77 7.22 -3.44
N VAL A 358 8.71 7.83 -2.92
CA VAL A 358 7.38 7.84 -3.54
C VAL A 358 7.02 9.29 -3.87
N ASN A 359 6.22 9.52 -4.91
CA ASN A 359 5.71 10.86 -5.18
C ASN A 359 4.67 11.31 -4.14
N ASP A 360 4.44 12.62 -4.11
CA ASP A 360 3.41 13.28 -3.30
C ASP A 360 2.00 12.69 -3.51
N THR A 361 1.66 12.30 -4.74
CA THR A 361 0.37 11.66 -5.06
C THR A 361 0.29 10.20 -4.65
N GLY A 362 1.38 9.54 -4.25
CA GLY A 362 1.37 8.14 -3.84
C GLY A 362 1.07 7.14 -4.96
N THR A 363 1.29 7.54 -6.23
CA THR A 363 0.98 6.75 -7.43
C THR A 363 2.22 6.10 -8.05
N LYS A 364 3.42 6.60 -7.74
CA LYS A 364 4.68 6.06 -8.29
C LYS A 364 5.74 5.99 -7.21
N ALA A 365 6.53 4.92 -7.26
CA ALA A 365 7.72 4.73 -6.44
C ALA A 365 8.96 4.60 -7.34
N TRP A 366 10.09 5.09 -6.85
CA TRP A 366 11.40 4.97 -7.49
C TRP A 366 12.38 4.30 -6.54
N LEU A 367 13.02 3.25 -7.04
CA LEU A 367 14.21 2.66 -6.41
C LEU A 367 15.46 3.15 -7.14
N LEU A 368 16.43 3.65 -6.38
CA LEU A 368 17.71 4.13 -6.87
C LEU A 368 18.81 3.18 -6.41
N GLY A 369 19.68 2.78 -7.34
CA GLY A 369 20.67 1.76 -7.06
C GLY A 369 21.73 1.61 -8.13
N CYS A 370 22.40 0.47 -8.13
CA CYS A 370 23.47 0.13 -9.05
C CYS A 370 23.26 -1.26 -9.68
N SER A 371 23.93 -1.49 -10.80
CA SER A 371 24.05 -2.83 -11.40
C SER A 371 25.27 -3.55 -10.81
N LEU A 372 25.07 -4.81 -10.44
CA LEU A 372 26.11 -5.72 -9.92
C LEU A 372 26.94 -6.37 -11.03
N ASP A 373 26.47 -6.34 -12.28
CA ASP A 373 27.16 -6.98 -13.41
C ASP A 373 28.48 -6.27 -13.78
N ILE A 374 28.63 -5.01 -13.37
CA ILE A 374 29.80 -4.17 -13.65
C ILE A 374 30.97 -4.48 -12.69
N ALA A 375 30.70 -5.04 -11.51
CA ALA A 375 31.72 -5.36 -10.50
C ALA A 375 32.66 -6.52 -10.90
N ASN A 376 32.39 -7.22 -12.01
CA ASN A 376 33.19 -8.36 -12.49
C ASN A 376 34.27 -8.01 -13.53
N VAL A 377 34.57 -6.72 -13.77
CA VAL A 377 35.69 -6.32 -14.65
C VAL A 377 36.97 -6.20 -13.82
N PRO A 378 38.03 -7.02 -14.07
CA PRO A 378 39.26 -6.96 -13.29
C PRO A 378 39.97 -5.62 -13.55
N GLY A 379 40.06 -4.77 -12.52
CA GLY A 379 40.80 -3.49 -12.54
C GLY A 379 39.95 -2.22 -12.61
N GLY A 380 38.61 -2.30 -12.56
CA GLY A 380 37.77 -1.13 -12.28
C GLY A 380 37.73 -0.84 -10.79
N SER A 381 37.80 0.43 -10.37
CA SER A 381 37.48 0.78 -8.99
C SER A 381 36.05 0.32 -8.68
N ASP A 382 35.87 -0.29 -7.50
CA ASP A 382 34.61 -0.90 -7.05
C ASP A 382 33.58 0.18 -6.62
N GLU A 383 33.50 1.26 -7.39
CA GLU A 383 32.68 2.41 -7.08
C GLU A 383 31.23 2.12 -7.51
N ASN A 384 30.44 1.64 -6.55
CA ASN A 384 29.00 1.48 -6.71
C ASN A 384 28.36 2.87 -6.91
N HIS A 385 27.99 3.20 -8.14
CA HIS A 385 27.32 4.47 -8.49
C HIS A 385 25.80 4.27 -8.62
N MET A 386 25.01 5.26 -8.16
CA MET A 386 23.53 5.30 -8.24
C MET A 386 23.03 5.56 -9.67
N SER A 387 23.46 4.69 -10.58
CA SER A 387 23.25 4.78 -12.02
C SER A 387 21.94 4.18 -12.48
N GLU A 388 21.31 3.31 -11.70
CA GLU A 388 20.11 2.60 -12.09
C GLU A 388 18.88 3.15 -11.36
N VAL A 389 17.81 3.39 -12.11
CA VAL A 389 16.54 3.91 -11.62
C VAL A 389 15.43 2.94 -12.03
N LEU A 390 14.81 2.29 -11.05
CA LEU A 390 13.65 1.43 -11.23
C LEU A 390 12.39 2.23 -10.91
N THR A 391 11.52 2.39 -11.91
CA THR A 391 10.22 3.08 -11.74
C THR A 391 9.11 2.06 -11.58
N ILE A 392 8.34 2.19 -10.50
CA ILE A 392 7.19 1.35 -10.16
C ILE A 392 5.94 2.23 -10.15
N ASP A 393 5.10 2.08 -11.16
CA ASP A 393 3.71 2.57 -11.18
C ASP A 393 2.85 1.72 -10.22
N LEU A 394 2.41 2.34 -9.13
CA LEU A 394 1.64 1.72 -8.05
C LEU A 394 0.16 1.54 -8.45
N GLU A 395 -0.36 2.35 -9.37
CA GLU A 395 -1.74 2.22 -9.85
C GLU A 395 -1.95 0.89 -10.59
N LYS A 396 -0.89 0.39 -11.24
CA LYS A 396 -0.89 -0.94 -11.88
C LYS A 396 -1.03 -2.09 -10.88
N TYR A 397 -0.80 -1.86 -9.59
CA TYR A 397 -1.00 -2.81 -8.51
C TYR A 397 -2.26 -2.51 -7.68
N GLY A 398 -3.18 -1.71 -8.22
CA GLY A 398 -4.47 -1.41 -7.59
C GLY A 398 -4.42 -0.36 -6.48
N LEU A 399 -3.34 0.42 -6.36
CA LEU A 399 -3.23 1.51 -5.39
C LEU A 399 -3.80 2.81 -5.99
N LEU A 400 -4.64 3.51 -5.22
CA LEU A 400 -5.48 4.61 -5.73
C LEU A 400 -4.75 5.95 -5.90
N GLY A 401 -3.61 6.13 -5.23
CA GLY A 401 -3.03 7.44 -4.93
C GLY A 401 -3.65 8.08 -3.68
N ASN A 402 -2.87 8.94 -3.03
CA ASN A 402 -3.20 9.62 -1.77
C ASN A 402 -4.48 10.46 -1.86
N GLY A 403 -4.80 11.03 -3.02
CA GLY A 403 -5.98 11.87 -3.22
C GLY A 403 -7.29 11.09 -3.44
N LEU A 404 -7.21 9.81 -3.82
CA LEU A 404 -8.37 8.94 -4.05
C LEU A 404 -8.54 7.89 -2.96
N SER A 405 -7.49 7.56 -2.21
CA SER A 405 -7.62 6.83 -0.96
C SER A 405 -8.47 7.67 -0.02
N SER A 406 -9.69 7.20 0.30
CA SER A 406 -10.55 7.87 1.26
C SER A 406 -9.74 8.11 2.53
N GLU A 407 -9.57 9.36 2.94
CA GLU A 407 -9.37 9.62 4.36
C GLU A 407 -10.50 8.90 5.08
N PRO A 408 -10.22 8.18 6.19
CA PRO A 408 -11.25 7.43 6.88
C PRO A 408 -12.46 8.36 7.04
N PRO A 409 -13.66 7.96 6.58
CA PRO A 409 -14.86 8.75 6.88
C PRO A 409 -14.80 8.97 8.38
N GLU A 410 -15.07 10.19 8.85
CA GLU A 410 -15.09 10.50 10.28
C GLU A 410 -15.92 9.43 10.99
N GLN A 411 -15.25 8.39 11.51
CA GLN A 411 -15.92 7.21 12.02
C GLN A 411 -16.42 7.61 13.40
N GLY A 412 -17.62 8.18 13.41
CA GLY A 412 -18.58 8.06 14.48
C GLY A 412 -19.08 6.61 14.62
N ALA A 413 -18.18 5.62 14.56
CA ALA A 413 -18.43 4.28 15.06
C ALA A 413 -17.80 4.21 16.46
N PRO A 414 -18.59 4.36 17.53
CA PRO A 414 -18.08 4.28 18.88
C PRO A 414 -17.67 2.84 19.18
N TRP A 415 -16.38 2.62 19.44
CA TRP A 415 -15.96 1.53 20.32
C TRP A 415 -16.56 1.81 21.71
N PRO A 416 -16.93 0.79 22.50
CA PRO A 416 -18.03 0.88 23.47
C PRO A 416 -17.68 1.76 24.68
N SER A 417 -17.85 3.07 24.52
CA SER A 417 -18.04 4.09 25.54
C SER A 417 -17.93 5.48 24.90
N ASP A 418 -18.96 5.91 24.14
CA ASP A 418 -19.36 7.33 24.17
C ASP A 418 -20.68 7.59 23.41
N PRO A 419 -21.53 8.53 23.86
CA PRO A 419 -22.87 8.77 23.31
C PRO A 419 -22.89 9.72 22.11
N MET A 420 -23.85 9.47 21.22
CA MET A 420 -24.15 10.11 19.94
C MET A 420 -24.07 11.65 19.91
N GLY A 421 -23.38 12.17 18.89
CA GLY A 421 -23.52 13.53 18.38
C GLY A 421 -23.12 13.58 16.89
N SER A 422 -24.11 13.58 16.00
CA SER A 422 -23.94 13.58 14.54
C SER A 422 -23.58 14.97 14.01
N SER A 423 -22.46 15.09 13.29
CA SER A 423 -22.14 16.26 12.47
C SER A 423 -22.52 15.97 11.01
N GLN A 424 -23.63 16.55 10.55
CA GLN A 424 -24.05 16.51 9.15
C GLN A 424 -23.54 17.79 8.46
N VAL A 425 -22.64 17.63 7.49
CA VAL A 425 -22.43 18.64 6.44
C VAL A 425 -23.09 18.07 5.17
N SER A 426 -24.38 18.40 4.97
CA SER A 426 -25.12 18.08 3.74
C SER A 426 -24.69 19.08 2.66
N GLY A 427 -24.10 18.55 1.58
CA GLY A 427 -23.88 19.29 0.36
C GLY A 427 -24.97 18.98 -0.67
N LEU A 428 -25.15 19.86 -1.66
CA LEU A 428 -26.10 19.68 -2.77
C LEU A 428 -25.96 18.30 -3.47
N GLY A 429 -24.75 17.73 -3.51
CA GLY A 429 -24.50 16.40 -4.06
C GLY A 429 -25.07 15.25 -3.21
N THR A 430 -25.07 15.40 -1.88
CA THR A 430 -25.66 14.43 -0.95
C THR A 430 -27.18 14.44 -1.06
N ASP A 431 -27.77 15.64 -1.21
CA ASP A 431 -29.21 15.80 -1.38
C ASP A 431 -29.67 15.22 -2.73
N LEU A 432 -28.92 15.43 -3.82
CA LEU A 432 -29.24 14.85 -5.14
C LEU A 432 -29.07 13.33 -5.17
N ALA A 433 -28.10 12.78 -4.44
CA ALA A 433 -27.93 11.33 -4.30
C ALA A 433 -29.08 10.70 -3.51
N ALA A 434 -29.69 11.44 -2.56
CA ALA A 434 -30.84 10.95 -1.77
C ALA A 434 -32.13 10.83 -2.59
N VAL A 435 -32.25 11.55 -3.71
CA VAL A 435 -33.38 11.46 -4.67
C VAL A 435 -33.02 10.67 -5.94
N PHE A 436 -31.93 9.90 -5.91
CA PHE A 436 -31.56 9.01 -7.00
C PHE A 436 -32.61 7.92 -7.21
N ASP A 437 -32.95 7.64 -8.48
CA ASP A 437 -33.90 6.59 -8.88
C ASP A 437 -35.35 6.82 -8.44
N GLU A 438 -35.68 8.05 -8.05
CA GLU A 438 -37.04 8.46 -7.67
C GLU A 438 -37.82 9.03 -8.86
N PRO A 439 -39.08 8.58 -9.09
CA PRO A 439 -39.88 9.05 -10.21
C PRO A 439 -40.17 10.55 -10.11
N PRO A 440 -40.35 11.26 -11.24
CA PRO A 440 -40.55 12.72 -11.22
C PRO A 440 -41.80 13.15 -10.43
N GLU A 441 -42.77 12.24 -10.26
CA GLU A 441 -43.99 12.45 -9.48
C GLU A 441 -43.73 12.62 -7.96
N SER A 442 -42.61 12.12 -7.43
CA SER A 442 -42.23 12.29 -6.03
C SER A 442 -41.58 13.65 -5.74
N GLY A 443 -41.44 14.51 -6.76
CA GLY A 443 -40.79 15.82 -6.64
C GLY A 443 -39.26 15.75 -6.73
N SER A 444 -38.71 14.60 -7.15
CA SER A 444 -37.27 14.39 -7.31
C SER A 444 -36.61 15.32 -8.34
N GLY A 445 -37.37 15.75 -9.36
CA GLY A 445 -36.85 16.60 -10.44
C GLY A 445 -36.08 15.86 -11.52
N THR A 446 -36.18 14.53 -11.58
CA THR A 446 -35.58 13.68 -12.61
C THR A 446 -36.19 13.97 -14.00
N ASP A 447 -35.33 14.14 -15.01
CA ASP A 447 -35.71 14.61 -16.35
C ASP A 447 -35.21 13.71 -17.48
N PHE A 448 -34.61 12.56 -17.14
CA PHE A 448 -34.10 11.57 -18.07
C PHE A 448 -34.35 10.13 -17.55
N VAL A 449 -34.63 9.20 -18.46
CA VAL A 449 -34.94 7.79 -18.11
C VAL A 449 -33.96 6.84 -18.77
N ILE A 450 -33.37 5.94 -17.98
CA ILE A 450 -32.47 4.88 -18.46
C ILE A 450 -33.11 3.52 -18.24
N THR A 451 -32.94 2.61 -19.18
CA THR A 451 -33.35 1.20 -19.06
C THR A 451 -32.16 0.29 -19.31
N ALA A 452 -32.18 -0.91 -18.75
CA ALA A 452 -31.12 -1.91 -18.83
C ALA A 452 -31.66 -3.30 -19.14
N ILE A 453 -30.80 -4.31 -19.20
CA ILE A 453 -31.18 -5.73 -19.31
C ILE A 453 -31.59 -6.21 -17.91
N ARG A 454 -32.67 -6.98 -17.79
CA ARG A 454 -33.10 -7.54 -16.50
C ARG A 454 -32.04 -8.49 -15.92
N ASP A 455 -31.86 -8.44 -14.60
CA ASP A 455 -31.02 -9.41 -13.88
C ASP A 455 -31.79 -10.74 -13.82
N ASP A 456 -31.59 -11.62 -14.79
CA ASP A 456 -32.21 -12.94 -14.78
C ASP A 456 -31.57 -13.81 -13.68
N HIS A 457 -32.21 -13.85 -12.51
CA HIS A 457 -31.93 -14.88 -11.52
C HIS A 457 -32.58 -16.18 -12.00
N ASP A 458 -31.71 -17.13 -12.36
CA ASP A 458 -31.95 -18.57 -12.55
C ASP A 458 -31.93 -19.08 -14.00
N GLY A 459 -31.02 -20.02 -14.23
CA GLY A 459 -30.79 -20.70 -15.50
C GLY A 459 -31.92 -21.68 -15.81
N SER A 460 -32.97 -21.21 -16.46
CA SER A 460 -33.92 -22.08 -17.16
C SER A 460 -34.25 -21.53 -18.54
N ILE A 461 -33.34 -21.77 -19.49
CA ILE A 461 -33.68 -21.73 -20.91
C ILE A 461 -34.68 -22.87 -21.15
N SER A 462 -35.97 -22.55 -21.13
CA SER A 462 -36.96 -23.34 -21.86
C SER A 462 -37.02 -22.75 -23.27
N GLU A 463 -36.52 -23.53 -24.22
CA GLU A 463 -36.79 -23.33 -25.64
C GLU A 463 -38.31 -23.38 -25.84
N ASP A 464 -38.93 -22.23 -26.07
CA ASP A 464 -40.27 -22.18 -26.65
C ASP A 464 -40.26 -21.21 -27.84
N MET A 465 -39.77 -21.75 -28.95
CA MET A 465 -39.96 -21.21 -30.29
C MET A 465 -41.36 -21.59 -30.76
N GLY A 466 -42.31 -20.66 -30.68
CA GLY A 466 -43.57 -20.79 -31.41
C GLY A 466 -44.73 -20.04 -30.78
N ASP A 467 -44.94 -18.78 -31.19
CA ASP A 467 -46.27 -18.35 -31.63
C ASP A 467 -46.23 -16.94 -32.23
N THR A 468 -46.46 -16.89 -33.54
CA THR A 468 -46.76 -15.67 -34.30
C THR A 468 -48.23 -15.28 -34.10
N PRO A 469 -48.58 -14.06 -33.65
CA PRO A 469 -49.93 -13.57 -33.81
C PRO A 469 -50.07 -12.88 -35.18
N SER A 470 -51.05 -13.33 -35.95
CA SER A 470 -51.48 -12.77 -37.23
C SER A 470 -51.98 -11.32 -37.08
N VAL A 471 -51.41 -10.39 -37.85
CA VAL A 471 -51.84 -8.99 -37.96
C VAL A 471 -52.93 -8.82 -39.02
N SER A 472 -54.02 -8.14 -38.68
CA SER A 472 -54.94 -7.50 -39.64
C SER A 472 -54.54 -6.02 -39.77
N PRO A 473 -54.54 -5.40 -40.97
CA PRO A 473 -53.99 -4.06 -41.12
C PRO A 473 -55.06 -2.99 -40.89
N THR A 474 -54.81 -2.01 -40.03
CA THR A 474 -55.19 -0.61 -40.31
C THR A 474 -54.60 0.38 -39.30
N GLN A 475 -54.02 1.44 -39.87
CA GLN A 475 -53.66 2.75 -39.33
C GLN A 475 -52.34 2.90 -38.53
N THR A 476 -51.55 3.80 -39.08
CA THR A 476 -50.15 4.15 -38.87
C THR A 476 -49.91 4.99 -37.62
N GLN A 477 -49.10 4.46 -36.70
CA GLN A 477 -48.14 5.22 -35.90
C GLN A 477 -46.82 4.44 -35.90
N PRO A 478 -45.64 5.08 -35.81
CA PRO A 478 -44.38 4.35 -35.65
C PRO A 478 -44.35 3.76 -34.23
N THR A 479 -44.86 2.55 -34.09
CA THR A 479 -44.72 1.70 -32.90
C THR A 479 -43.24 1.35 -32.71
N PHE A 480 -42.59 2.09 -31.82
CA PHE A 480 -41.31 1.72 -31.24
C PHE A 480 -41.57 0.53 -30.29
N VAL A 481 -40.96 -0.62 -30.62
CA VAL A 481 -40.71 -1.82 -29.80
C VAL A 481 -41.64 -2.00 -28.58
N ALA A 482 -42.61 -2.92 -28.71
CA ALA A 482 -43.38 -3.46 -27.58
C ALA A 482 -42.44 -3.86 -26.44
N GLN A 483 -42.82 -3.60 -25.18
CA GLN A 483 -42.13 -4.02 -23.94
C GLN A 483 -41.44 -5.38 -24.14
N ASN A 484 -40.14 -5.32 -24.47
CA ASN A 484 -39.39 -6.52 -24.76
C ASN A 484 -39.20 -7.22 -23.41
N ARG A 485 -39.46 -8.52 -23.32
CA ARG A 485 -39.42 -9.34 -22.08
C ARG A 485 -38.10 -9.18 -21.29
N TRP A 486 -37.07 -8.67 -21.97
CA TRP A 486 -35.69 -8.46 -21.53
C TRP A 486 -35.38 -7.06 -20.99
N THR A 487 -36.30 -6.09 -21.09
CA THR A 487 -36.08 -4.70 -20.64
C THR A 487 -36.44 -4.53 -19.16
N SER A 488 -35.56 -3.86 -18.41
CA SER A 488 -35.74 -3.57 -16.98
C SER A 488 -36.78 -2.50 -16.70
N GLU A 489 -37.11 -2.33 -15.43
CA GLU A 489 -37.82 -1.15 -14.94
C GLU A 489 -37.02 0.15 -15.27
N PRO A 490 -37.71 1.28 -15.47
CA PRO A 490 -37.09 2.56 -15.79
C PRO A 490 -36.35 3.16 -14.58
N ILE A 491 -35.08 3.49 -14.77
CA ILE A 491 -34.24 4.19 -13.81
C ILE A 491 -34.36 5.69 -14.06
N HIS A 492 -34.77 6.45 -13.04
CA HIS A 492 -34.99 7.89 -13.16
C HIS A 492 -33.75 8.67 -12.71
N VAL A 493 -33.23 9.53 -13.59
CA VAL A 493 -31.97 10.25 -13.35
C VAL A 493 -32.03 11.71 -13.82
N HIS A 494 -31.17 12.53 -13.23
CA HIS A 494 -30.96 13.93 -13.60
C HIS A 494 -29.97 14.04 -14.77
N LEU A 495 -30.43 14.63 -15.86
CA LEU A 495 -29.67 14.88 -17.08
C LEU A 495 -28.40 15.69 -16.82
N ILE A 496 -28.46 16.66 -15.89
CA ILE A 496 -27.32 17.50 -15.53
C ILE A 496 -26.14 16.67 -15.00
N ILE A 497 -26.42 15.62 -14.21
CA ILE A 497 -25.38 14.76 -13.65
C ILE A 497 -24.75 13.91 -14.76
N LEU A 498 -25.56 13.36 -15.67
CA LEU A 498 -25.05 12.61 -16.82
C LEU A 498 -24.15 13.49 -17.71
N GLN A 499 -24.54 14.74 -17.98
CA GLN A 499 -23.74 15.63 -18.82
C GLN A 499 -22.43 16.09 -18.16
N VAL A 500 -22.41 16.26 -16.84
CA VAL A 500 -21.22 16.73 -16.12
C VAL A 500 -20.25 15.60 -15.83
N ARG A 501 -20.76 14.43 -15.43
CA ARG A 501 -19.97 13.35 -14.84
C ARG A 501 -19.72 12.18 -15.80
N TRP A 502 -20.43 12.09 -16.93
CA TRP A 502 -20.25 11.04 -17.93
C TRP A 502 -19.78 11.62 -19.28
N PRO A 503 -18.46 11.62 -19.57
CA PRO A 503 -17.90 12.25 -20.78
C PRO A 503 -18.45 11.69 -22.09
N HIS A 504 -18.73 10.39 -22.15
CA HIS A 504 -19.35 9.76 -23.31
C HIS A 504 -20.77 10.30 -23.56
N PHE A 505 -21.60 10.38 -22.51
CA PHE A 505 -22.95 10.93 -22.62
C PHE A 505 -22.96 12.41 -22.98
N LYS A 506 -22.03 13.20 -22.43
CA LYS A 506 -21.87 14.61 -22.84
C LYS A 506 -21.66 14.74 -24.35
N ARG A 507 -20.79 13.90 -24.93
CA ARG A 507 -20.55 13.88 -26.38
C ARG A 507 -21.80 13.45 -27.15
N LEU A 508 -22.42 12.35 -26.74
CA LEU A 508 -23.65 11.82 -27.34
C LEU A 508 -24.79 12.83 -27.33
N TYR A 509 -25.01 13.52 -26.21
CA TYR A 509 -26.07 14.52 -26.06
C TYR A 509 -25.77 15.79 -26.86
N SER A 510 -24.50 16.21 -26.91
CA SER A 510 -24.08 17.37 -27.72
C SER A 510 -24.22 17.14 -29.23
N ALA A 511 -24.21 15.88 -29.68
CA ALA A 511 -24.42 15.50 -31.07
C ALA A 511 -25.91 15.46 -31.48
N GLN A 512 -26.84 15.78 -30.58
CA GLN A 512 -28.30 15.80 -30.85
C GLN A 512 -28.86 14.49 -31.42
N MET A 513 -28.37 13.36 -30.90
CA MET A 513 -28.84 12.02 -31.29
C MET A 513 -30.27 11.72 -30.79
N ALA A 514 -30.74 10.48 -30.96
CA ALA A 514 -32.10 10.08 -30.59
C ALA A 514 -32.42 10.38 -29.11
N GLU A 515 -31.44 10.16 -28.22
CA GLU A 515 -31.52 10.38 -26.78
C GLU A 515 -31.77 11.84 -26.40
N TYR A 516 -31.32 12.79 -27.23
CA TYR A 516 -31.59 14.22 -27.04
C TYR A 516 -33.08 14.52 -27.19
N HIS A 517 -33.72 13.90 -28.16
CA HIS A 517 -35.13 14.14 -28.50
C HIS A 517 -36.07 13.31 -27.63
N THR A 518 -35.71 12.06 -27.33
CA THR A 518 -36.56 11.13 -26.57
C THR A 518 -36.43 11.29 -25.07
N LYS A 519 -35.33 11.87 -24.56
CA LYS A 519 -34.96 11.88 -23.14
C LYS A 519 -34.89 10.48 -22.51
N ARG A 520 -34.61 9.46 -23.32
CA ARG A 520 -34.53 8.06 -22.89
C ARG A 520 -33.31 7.38 -23.52
N MET A 521 -32.66 6.51 -22.76
CA MET A 521 -31.53 5.69 -23.22
C MET A 521 -31.67 4.24 -22.75
N HIS A 522 -31.18 3.30 -23.55
CA HIS A 522 -31.08 1.89 -23.18
C HIS A 522 -29.61 1.46 -23.13
N ILE A 523 -29.19 0.83 -22.04
CA ILE A 523 -27.82 0.33 -21.85
C ILE A 523 -27.86 -1.20 -21.87
N PRO A 524 -27.12 -1.88 -22.77
CA PRO A 524 -27.16 -3.33 -22.93
C PRO A 524 -26.29 -4.05 -21.88
N GLU A 525 -26.45 -3.71 -20.60
CA GLU A 525 -25.75 -4.32 -19.46
C GLU A 525 -26.79 -4.70 -18.38
N PRO A 526 -26.45 -5.58 -17.42
CA PRO A 526 -27.36 -5.98 -16.35
C PRO A 526 -27.85 -4.79 -15.52
N TYR A 527 -29.10 -4.84 -15.07
CA TYR A 527 -29.79 -3.77 -14.37
C TYR A 527 -29.06 -3.39 -13.07
N SER A 528 -28.62 -4.36 -12.28
CA SER A 528 -27.86 -4.09 -11.05
C SER A 528 -26.58 -3.30 -11.32
N VAL A 529 -25.84 -3.68 -12.37
CA VAL A 529 -24.57 -3.05 -12.77
C VAL A 529 -24.81 -1.63 -13.28
N VAL A 530 -25.81 -1.42 -14.13
CA VAL A 530 -26.16 -0.09 -14.66
C VAL A 530 -26.60 0.82 -13.52
N ARG A 531 -27.40 0.31 -12.59
CA ARG A 531 -27.87 1.07 -11.44
C ARG A 531 -26.71 1.47 -10.51
N ALA A 532 -25.78 0.55 -10.24
CA ALA A 532 -24.56 0.81 -9.49
C ALA A 532 -23.69 1.89 -10.17
N PHE A 533 -23.50 1.77 -11.49
CA PHE A 533 -22.75 2.75 -12.29
C PHE A 533 -23.37 4.15 -12.23
N LEU A 534 -24.70 4.24 -12.36
CA LEU A 534 -25.40 5.52 -12.29
C LEU A 534 -25.31 6.11 -10.89
N TYR A 535 -25.42 5.30 -9.84
CA TYR A 535 -25.24 5.76 -8.47
C TYR A 535 -23.83 6.31 -8.20
N TYR A 536 -22.80 5.70 -8.79
CA TYR A 536 -21.43 6.22 -8.76
C TYR A 536 -21.33 7.63 -9.36
N LEU A 537 -22.07 7.93 -10.44
CA LEU A 537 -22.04 9.28 -11.03
C LEU A 537 -22.54 10.37 -10.06
N TYR A 538 -23.42 10.01 -9.13
CA TYR A 538 -23.96 10.92 -8.09
C TYR A 538 -23.01 11.05 -6.91
N THR A 539 -22.41 9.96 -6.46
CA THR A 539 -21.70 9.89 -5.18
C THR A 539 -20.18 9.92 -5.28
N ASP A 540 -19.63 9.63 -6.47
CA ASP A 540 -18.20 9.38 -6.70
C ASP A 540 -17.62 8.26 -5.83
N SER A 541 -18.47 7.40 -5.28
CA SER A 541 -18.09 6.31 -4.38
C SER A 541 -18.67 5.00 -4.88
N ILE A 542 -17.88 3.94 -4.73
CA ILE A 542 -18.31 2.55 -4.94
C ILE A 542 -18.43 1.79 -3.62
N SER A 543 -18.43 2.50 -2.48
CA SER A 543 -18.61 1.91 -1.15
C SER A 543 -19.93 1.13 -1.09
N GLY A 544 -19.94 -0.01 -0.38
CA GLY A 544 -21.01 -1.02 -0.46
C GLY A 544 -22.33 -0.48 0.07
N HIS A 545 -23.08 0.21 -0.79
CA HIS A 545 -24.37 0.76 -0.42
C HIS A 545 -25.38 -0.38 -0.36
N PRO A 546 -26.19 -0.48 0.71
CA PRO A 546 -27.14 -1.58 0.90
C PRO A 546 -28.13 -1.78 -0.26
N ASP A 547 -28.37 -0.74 -1.05
CA ASP A 547 -29.35 -0.81 -2.15
C ASP A 547 -28.75 -0.81 -3.57
N TYR A 548 -27.50 -0.39 -3.77
CA TYR A 548 -26.99 -0.05 -5.11
C TYR A 548 -25.70 -0.76 -5.51
N CYS A 549 -24.86 -1.21 -4.57
CA CYS A 549 -23.55 -1.78 -4.89
C CYS A 549 -23.21 -2.88 -3.88
N LEU A 550 -24.04 -3.93 -3.89
CA LEU A 550 -24.03 -4.98 -2.88
C LEU A 550 -22.98 -6.05 -3.12
N SER A 551 -22.82 -6.49 -4.38
CA SER A 551 -22.01 -7.66 -4.70
C SER A 551 -20.70 -7.28 -5.41
N ALA A 552 -19.66 -8.08 -5.18
CA ALA A 552 -18.42 -7.99 -5.95
C ALA A 552 -18.66 -8.23 -7.46
N ILE A 553 -19.72 -8.96 -7.82
CA ILE A 553 -20.14 -9.19 -9.21
C ILE A 553 -20.59 -7.89 -9.86
N ASP A 554 -21.37 -7.06 -9.14
CA ASP A 554 -21.81 -5.75 -9.65
C ASP A 554 -20.60 -4.85 -9.90
N VAL A 555 -19.64 -4.84 -8.98
CA VAL A 555 -18.38 -4.09 -9.12
C VAL A 555 -17.54 -4.60 -10.29
N ALA A 556 -17.49 -5.92 -10.52
CA ALA A 556 -16.83 -6.51 -11.68
C ALA A 556 -17.53 -6.15 -13.00
N GLY A 557 -18.87 -6.03 -13.00
CA GLY A 557 -19.63 -5.48 -14.12
C GLY A 557 -19.34 -3.99 -14.34
N MET A 558 -19.27 -3.20 -13.27
CA MET A 558 -18.91 -1.79 -13.35
C MET A 558 -17.50 -1.59 -13.89
N LEU A 559 -16.56 -2.49 -13.59
CA LEU A 559 -15.21 -2.47 -14.18
C LEU A 559 -15.28 -2.56 -15.71
N VAL A 560 -16.14 -3.42 -16.26
CA VAL A 560 -16.38 -3.54 -17.71
C VAL A 560 -16.94 -2.24 -18.27
N MET A 561 -17.94 -1.64 -17.61
CA MET A 561 -18.49 -0.34 -18.02
C MET A 561 -17.45 0.78 -17.94
N ALA A 562 -16.61 0.79 -16.90
CA ALA A 562 -15.57 1.79 -16.72
C ALA A 562 -14.55 1.76 -17.87
N ASN A 563 -14.20 0.57 -18.35
CA ASN A 563 -13.35 0.41 -19.52
C ASN A 563 -14.08 0.79 -20.81
N LEU A 564 -15.34 0.38 -20.98
CA LEU A 564 -16.16 0.68 -22.16
C LEU A 564 -16.37 2.19 -22.37
N TYR A 565 -16.60 2.93 -21.29
CA TYR A 565 -16.88 4.38 -21.32
C TYR A 565 -15.66 5.26 -21.04
N ASP A 566 -14.46 4.66 -20.95
CA ASP A 566 -13.19 5.34 -20.67
C ASP A 566 -13.27 6.24 -19.43
N MET A 567 -13.54 5.61 -18.28
CA MET A 567 -13.61 6.25 -16.96
C MET A 567 -12.47 5.74 -16.05
N PRO A 568 -11.26 6.32 -16.13
CA PRO A 568 -10.08 5.80 -15.44
C PRO A 568 -10.22 5.75 -13.92
N LYS A 569 -10.84 6.77 -13.32
CA LYS A 569 -11.06 6.82 -11.86
C LYS A 569 -11.94 5.67 -11.38
N LEU A 570 -13.08 5.44 -12.04
CA LEU A 570 -13.98 4.33 -11.71
C LEU A 570 -13.26 2.98 -11.89
N ARG A 571 -12.50 2.84 -12.97
CA ARG A 571 -11.72 1.62 -13.23
C ARG A 571 -10.75 1.30 -12.10
N LEU A 572 -9.99 2.30 -11.64
CA LEU A 572 -9.03 2.17 -10.55
C LEU A 572 -9.71 1.82 -9.21
N LEU A 573 -10.84 2.46 -8.91
CA LEU A 573 -11.67 2.14 -7.74
C LEU A 573 -12.16 0.67 -7.77
N CYS A 574 -12.69 0.22 -8.91
CA CYS A 574 -13.13 -1.16 -9.06
C CYS A 574 -11.98 -2.16 -8.88
N VAL A 575 -10.81 -1.91 -9.47
CA VAL A 575 -9.63 -2.79 -9.32
C VAL A 575 -9.20 -2.88 -7.85
N ASN A 576 -9.12 -1.75 -7.15
CA ASN A 576 -8.76 -1.70 -5.73
C ASN A 576 -9.73 -2.54 -4.89
N ARG A 577 -11.04 -2.29 -5.01
CA ARG A 577 -12.07 -3.01 -4.24
C ARG A 577 -12.09 -4.50 -4.54
N LEU A 578 -12.13 -4.87 -5.82
CA LEU A 578 -12.16 -6.29 -6.24
C LEU A 578 -10.93 -7.05 -5.77
N SER A 579 -9.77 -6.40 -5.70
CA SER A 579 -8.54 -7.04 -5.21
C SER A 579 -8.53 -7.36 -3.71
N GLN A 580 -9.33 -6.62 -2.93
CA GLN A 580 -9.50 -6.79 -1.48
C GLN A 580 -10.62 -7.78 -1.15
N GLU A 581 -11.66 -7.85 -1.98
CA GLU A 581 -12.85 -8.69 -1.79
C GLU A 581 -12.80 -9.99 -2.62
N LEU A 582 -11.61 -10.50 -2.96
CA LEU A 582 -11.47 -11.80 -3.62
C LEU A 582 -11.92 -12.94 -2.69
N ASP A 583 -12.99 -13.62 -3.08
CA ASP A 583 -13.56 -14.77 -2.40
C ASP A 583 -13.66 -15.98 -3.33
N VAL A 584 -13.97 -17.16 -2.75
CA VAL A 584 -14.05 -18.41 -3.52
C VAL A 584 -15.18 -18.37 -4.55
N ASP A 585 -16.30 -17.72 -4.21
CA ASP A 585 -17.51 -17.73 -5.03
C ASP A 585 -17.40 -16.79 -6.25
N ASN A 586 -16.75 -15.63 -6.10
CA ASN A 586 -16.67 -14.61 -7.15
C ASN A 586 -15.33 -14.59 -7.89
N ALA A 587 -14.25 -15.23 -7.39
CA ALA A 587 -12.91 -15.16 -8.00
C ALA A 587 -12.88 -15.53 -9.49
N ALA A 588 -13.62 -16.56 -9.90
CA ALA A 588 -13.70 -16.99 -11.30
C ALA A 588 -14.35 -15.93 -12.21
N ILE A 589 -15.42 -15.28 -11.72
CA ILE A 589 -16.11 -14.22 -12.45
C ILE A 589 -15.22 -12.97 -12.53
N ILE A 590 -14.59 -12.58 -11.41
CA ILE A 590 -13.68 -11.43 -11.35
C ILE A 590 -12.51 -11.63 -12.32
N TRP A 591 -11.95 -12.83 -12.37
CA TRP A 591 -10.89 -13.20 -13.33
C TRP A 591 -11.35 -12.98 -14.79
N GLU A 592 -12.53 -13.49 -15.15
CA GLU A 592 -13.07 -13.35 -16.50
C GLU A 592 -13.29 -11.87 -16.87
N ARG A 593 -13.89 -11.09 -15.96
CA ARG A 593 -14.20 -9.67 -16.20
C ARG A 593 -12.93 -8.83 -16.30
N ALA A 594 -11.94 -9.08 -15.44
CA ALA A 594 -10.63 -8.44 -15.51
C ALA A 594 -9.90 -8.74 -16.85
N GLY A 595 -10.04 -9.97 -17.36
CA GLY A 595 -9.52 -10.35 -18.68
C GLY A 595 -10.16 -9.58 -19.84
N ARG A 596 -11.48 -9.30 -19.76
CA ARG A 596 -12.18 -8.50 -20.79
C ARG A 596 -11.79 -7.03 -20.78
N THR A 597 -11.39 -6.49 -19.63
CA THR A 597 -10.98 -5.08 -19.49
C THR A 597 -9.49 -4.85 -19.66
N ASN A 598 -8.71 -5.88 -19.99
CA ASN A 598 -7.25 -5.84 -20.04
C ASN A 598 -6.60 -5.36 -18.71
N GLU A 599 -7.26 -5.63 -17.58
CA GLU A 599 -6.70 -5.36 -16.25
C GLU A 599 -5.88 -6.56 -15.78
N HIS A 600 -4.70 -6.69 -16.39
CA HIS A 600 -3.84 -7.88 -16.27
C HIS A 600 -3.43 -8.21 -14.83
N TRP A 601 -3.17 -7.19 -13.99
CA TRP A 601 -2.77 -7.43 -12.61
C TRP A 601 -3.91 -8.06 -11.80
N LEU A 602 -5.12 -7.50 -11.86
CA LEU A 602 -6.29 -8.05 -11.19
C LEU A 602 -6.60 -9.46 -11.72
N MET A 603 -6.51 -9.65 -13.04
CA MET A 603 -6.68 -10.94 -13.68
C MET A 603 -5.68 -11.97 -13.13
N ARG A 604 -4.37 -11.67 -13.10
CA ARG A 604 -3.37 -12.61 -12.56
C ARG A 604 -3.60 -12.91 -11.08
N ARG A 605 -3.88 -11.88 -10.28
CA ARG A 605 -4.18 -12.03 -8.86
C ARG A 605 -5.38 -12.95 -8.63
N ALA A 606 -6.46 -12.74 -9.37
CA ALA A 606 -7.65 -13.58 -9.31
C ALA A 606 -7.35 -15.02 -9.77
N ALA A 607 -6.50 -15.19 -10.80
CA ALA A 607 -6.06 -16.52 -11.25
C ALA A 607 -5.25 -17.25 -10.17
N GLN A 608 -4.27 -16.59 -9.55
CA GLN A 608 -3.46 -17.16 -8.47
C GLN A 608 -4.32 -17.56 -7.26
N PHE A 609 -5.32 -16.74 -6.93
CA PHE A 609 -6.31 -17.08 -5.91
C PHE A 609 -7.12 -18.31 -6.31
N CYS A 610 -7.61 -18.36 -7.56
CA CYS A 610 -8.32 -19.52 -8.10
C CYS A 610 -7.45 -20.79 -8.01
N MET A 611 -6.16 -20.69 -8.29
CA MET A 611 -5.23 -21.82 -8.21
C MET A 611 -5.00 -22.29 -6.78
N THR A 612 -4.85 -21.35 -5.84
CA THR A 612 -4.67 -21.66 -4.41
C THR A 612 -5.89 -22.40 -3.84
N TYR A 613 -7.09 -22.05 -4.28
CA TYR A 613 -8.35 -22.61 -3.80
C TYR A 613 -9.10 -23.45 -4.86
N TRP A 614 -8.38 -24.00 -5.84
CA TRP A 614 -8.93 -24.62 -7.05
C TRP A 614 -10.06 -25.60 -6.77
N GLY A 615 -9.85 -26.51 -5.81
CA GLY A 615 -10.84 -27.51 -5.44
C GLY A 615 -12.19 -26.91 -5.02
N ARG A 616 -12.21 -25.74 -4.37
CA ARG A 616 -13.47 -25.07 -3.99
C ARG A 616 -14.04 -24.26 -5.15
N VAL A 617 -13.18 -23.51 -5.85
CA VAL A 617 -13.58 -22.61 -6.95
C VAL A 617 -14.30 -23.36 -8.08
N VAL A 618 -13.80 -24.54 -8.48
CA VAL A 618 -14.41 -25.34 -9.57
C VAL A 618 -15.85 -25.77 -9.28
N ARG A 619 -16.28 -25.78 -8.01
CA ARG A 619 -17.64 -26.19 -7.60
C ARG A 619 -18.64 -25.04 -7.60
N THR A 620 -18.16 -23.79 -7.69
CA THR A 620 -18.98 -22.57 -7.65
C THR A 620 -19.76 -22.40 -8.95
N ASP A 621 -20.89 -21.70 -8.88
CA ASP A 621 -21.69 -21.41 -10.08
C ASP A 621 -20.99 -20.37 -10.97
N GLY A 622 -20.18 -19.48 -10.37
CA GLY A 622 -19.32 -18.56 -11.11
C GLY A 622 -18.36 -19.28 -12.05
N PHE A 623 -17.69 -20.33 -11.60
CA PHE A 623 -16.82 -21.14 -12.46
C PHE A 623 -17.59 -21.90 -13.56
N LYS A 624 -18.76 -22.46 -13.23
CA LYS A 624 -19.61 -23.18 -14.21
C LYS A 624 -20.16 -22.25 -15.29
N SER A 625 -20.33 -20.96 -14.99
CA SER A 625 -20.83 -19.96 -15.93
C SER A 625 -19.78 -19.46 -16.93
N LEU A 626 -18.50 -19.81 -16.74
CA LEU A 626 -17.42 -19.38 -17.63
C LEU A 626 -17.55 -19.97 -19.03
N SER A 627 -17.15 -19.19 -20.03
CA SER A 627 -17.07 -19.68 -21.41
C SER A 627 -16.02 -20.79 -21.55
N HIS A 628 -16.21 -21.70 -22.52
CA HIS A 628 -15.25 -22.77 -22.79
C HIS A 628 -13.83 -22.26 -23.05
N GLN A 629 -13.70 -21.11 -23.72
CA GLN A 629 -12.40 -20.48 -23.99
C GLN A 629 -11.76 -19.92 -22.72
N SER A 630 -12.57 -19.30 -21.85
CA SER A 630 -12.14 -18.79 -20.54
C SER A 630 -11.66 -19.94 -19.63
N LEU A 631 -12.34 -21.07 -19.64
CA LEU A 631 -11.91 -22.26 -18.88
C LEU A 631 -10.55 -22.79 -19.34
N ILE A 632 -10.33 -22.89 -20.65
CA ILE A 632 -9.04 -23.30 -21.19
C ILE A 632 -7.94 -22.32 -20.77
N GLN A 633 -8.18 -21.02 -20.91
CA GLN A 633 -7.20 -19.99 -20.54
C GLN A 633 -6.86 -20.03 -19.04
N LEU A 634 -7.85 -20.21 -18.16
CA LEU A 634 -7.60 -20.33 -16.73
C LEU A 634 -6.78 -21.59 -16.41
N CYS A 635 -7.04 -22.71 -17.11
CA CYS A 635 -6.27 -23.94 -17.01
C CYS A 635 -4.86 -23.84 -17.63
N GLU A 636 -4.63 -22.92 -18.58
CA GLU A 636 -3.31 -22.65 -19.15
C GLU A 636 -2.43 -21.79 -18.22
N VAL A 637 -3.03 -21.00 -17.33
CA VAL A 637 -2.31 -20.26 -16.26
C VAL A 637 -1.71 -21.22 -15.22
N VAL A 638 -2.10 -22.51 -15.25
CA VAL A 638 -1.48 -23.58 -14.49
C VAL A 638 -0.11 -23.89 -15.08
N ASP A 639 0.89 -23.08 -14.75
CA ASP A 639 2.28 -23.47 -14.98
C ASP A 639 2.58 -24.77 -14.20
N THR A 640 3.45 -25.60 -14.78
CA THR A 640 3.72 -27.02 -14.44
C THR A 640 4.25 -27.30 -13.02
N GLU A 641 4.33 -26.29 -12.15
CA GLU A 641 4.68 -26.41 -10.74
C GLU A 641 3.47 -26.48 -9.79
N GLY A 642 2.25 -26.34 -10.31
CA GLY A 642 1.01 -26.48 -9.53
C GLY A 642 0.80 -27.89 -8.98
N ARG A 643 1.35 -28.18 -7.80
CA ARG A 643 0.96 -29.38 -7.03
C ARG A 643 -0.47 -29.22 -6.53
N VAL A 644 -1.38 -30.02 -7.08
CA VAL A 644 -2.73 -30.19 -6.54
C VAL A 644 -2.62 -30.94 -5.21
N PHE A 645 -2.67 -30.22 -4.09
CA PHE A 645 -2.82 -30.85 -2.79
C PHE A 645 -4.27 -31.34 -2.64
N ALA A 646 -4.45 -32.66 -2.61
CA ALA A 646 -5.73 -33.25 -2.25
C ALA A 646 -5.95 -33.14 -0.74
N GLY A 647 -7.22 -33.07 -0.34
CA GLY A 647 -7.71 -32.67 0.99
C GLY A 647 -6.92 -33.10 2.25
N PRO A 648 -6.36 -34.32 2.37
CA PRO A 648 -5.65 -34.73 3.58
C PRO A 648 -4.27 -34.06 3.77
N GLU A 649 -3.63 -33.59 2.69
CA GLU A 649 -2.32 -32.94 2.78
C GLU A 649 -2.44 -31.47 3.18
N LEU A 650 -3.60 -30.85 2.96
CA LEU A 650 -3.89 -29.48 3.39
C LEU A 650 -3.87 -29.34 4.92
N GLU A 651 -4.29 -30.39 5.63
CA GLU A 651 -4.24 -30.45 7.10
C GLU A 651 -2.82 -30.64 7.63
N MET A 652 -1.94 -31.28 6.85
CA MET A 652 -0.54 -31.49 7.24
C MET A 652 0.32 -30.23 7.06
N VAL A 653 -0.01 -29.38 6.08
CA VAL A 653 0.67 -28.08 5.88
C VAL A 653 0.27 -27.07 6.96
N THR A 654 -0.93 -27.16 7.53
CA THR A 654 -1.35 -26.33 8.68
C THR A 654 -0.68 -26.69 10.01
N PHE A 655 -0.12 -27.90 10.15
CA PHE A 655 0.52 -28.36 11.40
C PHE A 655 2.02 -28.63 11.28
N GLY A 656 2.63 -28.37 10.11
CA GLY A 656 4.05 -28.58 9.84
C GLY A 656 4.95 -27.40 10.22
N ALA A 657 4.77 -26.81 11.40
CA ALA A 657 5.67 -25.78 11.92
C ALA A 657 5.85 -25.84 13.44
N ASP A 658 5.69 -27.01 14.06
CA ASP A 658 6.13 -27.26 15.43
C ASP A 658 6.26 -28.76 15.63
N CYS A 659 7.50 -29.25 15.79
CA CYS A 659 7.90 -30.45 16.54
C CYS A 659 9.35 -30.83 16.19
N LEU A 660 10.32 -30.05 16.66
CA LEU A 660 11.67 -30.56 16.94
C LEU A 660 11.87 -30.61 18.45
N SER A 661 11.23 -31.59 19.11
CA SER A 661 11.79 -32.18 20.32
C SER A 661 11.10 -33.51 20.65
N ASP A 662 11.93 -34.52 20.75
CA ASP A 662 11.88 -35.63 21.70
C ASP A 662 11.63 -37.06 21.15
N ARG A 663 12.45 -37.95 21.71
CA ARG A 663 12.74 -39.33 21.30
C ARG A 663 11.67 -40.34 21.76
N ASP A 664 11.73 -41.50 21.11
CA ASP A 664 11.36 -42.83 21.62
C ASP A 664 9.86 -43.16 21.84
N LYS A 665 9.27 -43.93 20.92
CA LYS A 665 8.96 -45.38 21.13
C LYS A 665 8.13 -45.97 19.98
N THR A 666 8.65 -47.09 19.49
CA THR A 666 8.00 -48.25 18.84
C THR A 666 6.48 -48.39 18.96
N SER A 667 5.79 -48.66 17.84
CA SER A 667 4.92 -49.85 17.75
C SER A 667 4.65 -50.25 16.29
N ARG A 668 4.85 -51.54 16.04
CA ARG A 668 4.56 -52.28 14.81
C ARG A 668 3.05 -52.47 14.64
N MET A 669 2.53 -52.39 13.42
CA MET A 669 1.53 -53.34 12.97
C MET A 669 1.77 -53.72 11.49
N ARG A 670 2.01 -55.02 11.31
CA ARG A 670 2.06 -55.75 10.04
C ARG A 670 0.67 -56.31 9.73
N LEU A 671 0.30 -56.31 8.45
CA LEU A 671 -0.42 -57.38 7.74
C LEU A 671 0.06 -57.27 6.29
N GLY A 672 0.69 -58.25 5.62
CA GLY A 672 0.45 -59.69 5.56
C GLY A 672 -0.02 -60.01 4.13
N SER A 673 0.90 -60.17 3.16
CA SER A 673 1.35 -61.45 2.57
C SER A 673 0.30 -62.15 1.68
N THR A 674 0.59 -62.33 0.39
CA THR A 674 0.68 -63.65 -0.27
C THR A 674 1.34 -63.56 -1.66
N ALA A 675 2.05 -64.63 -1.99
CA ALA A 675 3.00 -64.88 -3.08
C ALA A 675 2.39 -65.03 -4.49
N ASP A 676 3.22 -64.88 -5.53
CA ASP A 676 3.56 -65.99 -6.43
C ASP A 676 4.78 -65.69 -7.33
N GLU A 677 5.38 -66.77 -7.83
CA GLU A 677 6.77 -67.01 -8.20
C GLU A 677 7.18 -66.66 -9.66
N MET A 678 8.49 -66.88 -9.92
CA MET A 678 9.20 -67.13 -11.21
C MET A 678 9.71 -65.87 -11.94
N SER A 679 11.01 -65.50 -11.92
CA SER A 679 12.28 -66.17 -12.31
C SER A 679 12.83 -65.50 -13.58
N GLU A 680 13.95 -64.80 -13.49
CA GLU A 680 15.17 -65.14 -14.23
C GLU A 680 16.33 -64.26 -13.74
N ALA A 681 17.47 -64.93 -13.61
CA ALA A 681 18.72 -64.43 -13.10
C ALA A 681 19.47 -63.63 -14.17
N ASP A 682 20.31 -62.70 -13.75
CA ASP A 682 21.73 -62.83 -14.03
C ASP A 682 22.56 -62.07 -13.00
N ALA A 683 23.61 -62.77 -12.58
CA ALA A 683 24.56 -62.42 -11.56
C ALA A 683 25.53 -61.36 -12.07
N ASP A 684 26.05 -60.53 -11.16
CA ASP A 684 27.47 -60.24 -11.17
C ASP A 684 27.97 -60.00 -9.73
N ASP A 685 29.16 -60.54 -9.54
CA ASP A 685 29.77 -61.06 -8.34
C ASP A 685 30.65 -60.01 -7.63
N GLU A 686 31.00 -60.38 -6.41
CA GLU A 686 31.73 -59.72 -5.35
C GLU A 686 33.03 -59.01 -5.72
N GLY A 687 33.41 -58.05 -4.86
CA GLY A 687 34.77 -57.51 -4.82
C GLY A 687 34.99 -56.44 -3.76
N MET A 688 34.96 -56.84 -2.49
CA MET A 688 35.55 -56.05 -1.39
C MET A 688 37.01 -55.74 -1.68
N GLU A 689 37.41 -54.47 -1.57
CA GLU A 689 38.74 -54.11 -1.07
C GLU A 689 38.60 -53.19 0.14
N ILE A 690 39.32 -53.58 1.18
CA ILE A 690 39.40 -52.96 2.49
C ILE A 690 40.61 -52.04 2.45
N SER A 691 40.44 -50.75 2.72
CA SER A 691 41.32 -49.88 3.53
C SER A 691 40.86 -48.43 3.47
#